data_AF-A0A956J738-F1
#
_entry.id   AF-A0A956J738-F1
#
_cell.length_a   1.000
_cell.length_b   1.000
_cell.length_c   1.000
_cell.angle_alpha   90.00
_cell.angle_beta   90.00
_cell.angle_gamma   90.00
#
_symmetry.space_group_name_H-M   'P 1'
#
loop_
_entity.id
_entity.type
_entity.pdbx_description
1 polymer ?
#
loop_
_entity_poly.entity_id
_entity_poly.type
_entity_poly.pdbx_seq_one_letter_code
_entity_poly.pdbx_strand_id
1 'polypeptide(L)'
;MSNPEAALVIQSREELAELLTEACEIEHNLMCCYLYAAWSLKTAEDGLEGAQLTAVERWRNSIVNVAIDEMAHLVNANNLLVAIGGPPHLRRPNFPIPRGYHPADIVVELHPFDQSTIDHFVFLERPEGVDHPDGAGFSHSVRYRRVFSSQMLLPSAQDYGTVGHMYREVRAGVERLVATLGEEALFVGDPAVQLGPDLVNLEGVVAVVDAASAYQAIDEVVAQGEGHSEESPDSHYRRFRAIQDEYRELQAADPSFVPARDVAKNPVQRFPPAPEGKTWVEEPSAARVLDFGNAIYNQMLRLLAVAYSPVSAGERRAAVDEAVAIMHALPDVSDVLTALPARPEGGECAGISFAMTRQLRVPGAASAMQLLAERTDELARGAELLKDVSPRFEAIASNLVGSADRLRAQAPERPRRRLDVLPEAPAAVQPAAVQPTAAQAAAPAEAAADEPAAEVVEGQALTLSFDSKRCIHARFCVLGAPRVFLANTPGEWIYPDQMPAEELAAIARRCPSGAITYTRKDGGFDEQAPEVNTLHIRENGPYAVVADLHVSGQDPRFRATLCRCGASKHKPYCDGSHNAAGFAASGEPATGDTTSLAARDGRLTVEPLHDGPLSVSGNLEICAGTGRTVARITRAKLCRCGGSANKPFCDGTHRRIGFRSES
;
A
#
# COMPACT_ATOMS: atom_id res chain seq x y z
N MET A 1 5.77 -9.17 -38.71
CA MET A 1 4.78 -10.08 -38.10
C MET A 1 5.20 -10.21 -36.64
N SER A 2 4.62 -9.40 -35.78
CA SER A 2 4.77 -9.50 -34.32
C SER A 2 4.32 -10.90 -33.90
N ASN A 3 5.03 -11.48 -32.92
CA ASN A 3 4.64 -12.76 -32.35
C ASN A 3 3.26 -12.57 -31.70
N PRO A 4 2.25 -13.42 -31.96
CA PRO A 4 0.95 -13.30 -31.30
C PRO A 4 1.13 -13.35 -29.79
N GLU A 5 0.39 -12.51 -29.05
CA GLU A 5 0.43 -12.50 -27.59
C GLU A 5 0.02 -13.88 -27.05
N ALA A 6 0.55 -14.24 -25.88
CA ALA A 6 0.34 -15.58 -25.34
C ALA A 6 -1.09 -15.73 -24.81
N ALA A 7 -1.84 -16.70 -25.34
CA ALA A 7 -3.20 -16.98 -24.88
C ALA A 7 -3.25 -17.24 -23.36
N LEU A 8 -4.28 -16.69 -22.71
CA LEU A 8 -4.51 -16.85 -21.28
C LEU A 8 -5.23 -18.18 -21.02
N VAL A 9 -4.86 -18.83 -19.93
CA VAL A 9 -5.48 -20.07 -19.50
C VAL A 9 -6.71 -19.74 -18.64
N ILE A 10 -7.88 -20.06 -19.19
CA ILE A 10 -9.18 -19.94 -18.51
C ILE A 10 -9.92 -21.26 -18.76
N GLN A 11 -9.85 -22.16 -17.77
CA GLN A 11 -10.41 -23.52 -17.81
C GLN A 11 -11.53 -23.72 -16.79
N SER A 12 -11.65 -22.80 -15.84
CA SER A 12 -12.65 -22.84 -14.77
C SER A 12 -13.36 -21.50 -14.61
N ARG A 13 -14.54 -21.54 -13.98
CA ARG A 13 -15.28 -20.33 -13.59
C ARG A 13 -14.45 -19.43 -12.67
N GLU A 14 -13.68 -20.02 -11.76
CA GLU A 14 -12.87 -19.26 -10.80
C GLU A 14 -11.78 -18.45 -11.50
N GLU A 15 -11.10 -19.03 -12.50
CA GLU A 15 -10.10 -18.31 -13.31
C GLU A 15 -10.74 -17.18 -14.14
N LEU A 16 -11.94 -17.41 -14.70
CA LEU A 16 -12.69 -16.37 -15.40
C LEU A 16 -13.09 -15.23 -14.44
N ALA A 17 -13.56 -15.59 -13.23
CA ALA A 17 -13.94 -14.62 -12.21
C ALA A 17 -12.74 -13.80 -11.70
N GLU A 18 -11.58 -14.43 -11.53
CA GLU A 18 -10.33 -13.74 -11.17
C GLU A 18 -9.93 -12.73 -12.26
N LEU A 19 -9.94 -13.14 -13.54
CA LEU A 19 -9.59 -12.25 -14.64
C LEU A 19 -10.58 -11.10 -14.81
N LEU A 20 -11.89 -11.35 -14.65
CA LEU A 20 -12.92 -10.30 -14.64
C LEU A 20 -12.80 -9.36 -13.44
N THR A 21 -12.31 -9.86 -12.30
CA THR A 21 -11.99 -9.05 -11.12
C THR A 21 -10.83 -8.11 -11.42
N GLU A 22 -9.77 -8.62 -12.07
CA GLU A 22 -8.64 -7.79 -12.54
C GLU A 22 -9.10 -6.77 -13.59
N ALA A 23 -9.99 -7.16 -14.52
CA ALA A 23 -10.58 -6.24 -15.49
C ALA A 23 -11.33 -5.08 -14.81
N CYS A 24 -12.20 -5.37 -13.82
CA CYS A 24 -12.86 -4.33 -13.02
C CYS A 24 -11.86 -3.37 -12.35
N GLU A 25 -10.71 -3.89 -11.90
CA GLU A 25 -9.69 -3.05 -11.28
C GLU A 25 -8.99 -2.16 -12.30
N ILE A 26 -8.71 -2.67 -13.50
CA ILE A 26 -8.08 -1.89 -14.57
C ILE A 26 -8.96 -0.74 -15.02
N GLU A 27 -10.22 -0.98 -15.40
CA GLU A 27 -11.08 0.11 -15.91
C GLU A 27 -11.24 1.21 -14.85
N HIS A 28 -11.39 0.82 -13.59
CA HIS A 28 -11.47 1.77 -12.49
C HIS A 28 -10.16 2.55 -12.29
N ASN A 29 -9.02 1.87 -12.40
CA ASN A 29 -7.71 2.49 -12.27
C ASN A 29 -7.43 3.48 -13.39
N LEU A 30 -7.65 3.08 -14.66
CA LEU A 30 -7.42 3.91 -15.84
C LEU A 30 -8.33 5.13 -15.85
N MET A 31 -9.63 4.95 -15.57
CA MET A 31 -10.58 6.05 -15.37
C MET A 31 -10.03 7.10 -14.39
N CYS A 32 -9.54 6.69 -13.22
CA CYS A 32 -8.99 7.60 -12.23
C CYS A 32 -7.74 8.33 -12.73
N CYS A 33 -6.85 7.66 -13.45
CA CYS A 33 -5.66 8.27 -14.06
C CYS A 33 -6.04 9.32 -15.11
N TYR A 34 -7.02 9.01 -15.96
CA TYR A 34 -7.51 9.91 -17.00
C TYR A 34 -8.17 11.16 -16.39
N LEU A 35 -9.05 10.99 -15.40
CA LEU A 35 -9.67 12.10 -14.69
C LEU A 35 -8.63 12.98 -13.99
N TYR A 36 -7.64 12.36 -13.34
CA TYR A 36 -6.58 13.10 -12.66
C TYR A 36 -5.80 14.00 -13.62
N ALA A 37 -5.37 13.45 -14.76
CA ALA A 37 -4.69 14.23 -15.80
C ALA A 37 -5.61 15.32 -16.37
N ALA A 38 -6.86 15.00 -16.68
CA ALA A 38 -7.82 15.96 -17.21
C ALA A 38 -8.09 17.12 -16.24
N TRP A 39 -8.17 16.87 -14.94
CA TRP A 39 -8.39 17.90 -13.93
C TRP A 39 -7.16 18.77 -13.66
N SER A 40 -5.95 18.29 -14.00
CA SER A 40 -4.73 19.09 -13.91
C SER A 40 -4.57 20.13 -15.02
N LEU A 41 -5.30 19.98 -16.15
CA LEU A 41 -5.23 20.92 -17.26
C LEU A 41 -5.62 22.34 -16.80
N LYS A 42 -5.04 23.36 -17.43
CA LYS A 42 -5.35 24.77 -17.19
C LYS A 42 -6.69 25.18 -17.80
N THR A 43 -7.27 26.23 -17.25
CA THR A 43 -8.45 26.93 -17.78
C THR A 43 -8.07 28.36 -18.16
N ALA A 44 -9.04 29.14 -18.64
CA ALA A 44 -8.85 30.57 -18.88
C ALA A 44 -8.40 31.34 -17.62
N GLU A 45 -8.78 30.88 -16.43
CA GLU A 45 -8.39 31.50 -15.15
C GLU A 45 -6.89 31.38 -14.86
N ASP A 46 -6.22 30.39 -15.45
CA ASP A 46 -4.76 30.20 -15.35
C ASP A 46 -3.96 31.04 -16.38
N GLY A 47 -4.64 31.93 -17.10
CA GLY A 47 -4.02 32.83 -18.09
C GLY A 47 -3.76 32.19 -19.46
N LEU A 48 -4.43 31.08 -19.77
CA LEU A 48 -4.37 30.46 -21.09
C LEU A 48 -5.35 31.14 -22.05
N GLU A 49 -4.91 31.47 -23.27
CA GLU A 49 -5.72 32.24 -24.23
C GLU A 49 -5.66 31.65 -25.65
N GLY A 50 -6.60 32.10 -26.51
CA GLY A 50 -6.59 31.84 -27.95
C GLY A 50 -6.59 30.34 -28.30
N ALA A 51 -5.76 29.98 -29.29
CA ALA A 51 -5.72 28.61 -29.82
C ALA A 51 -5.26 27.57 -28.79
N GLN A 52 -4.37 27.94 -27.87
CA GLN A 52 -3.91 27.04 -26.81
C GLN A 52 -5.05 26.74 -25.82
N LEU A 53 -5.84 27.74 -25.42
CA LEU A 53 -7.01 27.53 -24.56
C LEU A 53 -8.04 26.61 -25.23
N THR A 54 -8.40 26.89 -26.49
CA THR A 54 -9.36 26.08 -27.24
C THR A 54 -8.89 24.62 -27.37
N ALA A 55 -7.60 24.39 -27.61
CA ALA A 55 -7.03 23.05 -27.67
C ALA A 55 -7.12 22.35 -26.31
N VAL A 56 -6.67 22.99 -25.24
CA VAL A 56 -6.68 22.41 -23.88
C VAL A 56 -8.11 22.09 -23.39
N GLU A 57 -9.08 22.94 -23.67
CA GLU A 57 -10.50 22.66 -23.36
C GLU A 57 -11.01 21.45 -24.14
N ARG A 58 -10.68 21.34 -25.42
CA ARG A 58 -11.03 20.17 -26.25
C ARG A 58 -10.36 18.90 -25.73
N TRP A 59 -9.07 18.96 -25.38
CA TRP A 59 -8.35 17.82 -24.81
C TRP A 59 -8.97 17.37 -23.49
N ARG A 60 -9.27 18.30 -22.58
CA ARG A 60 -9.96 18.00 -21.32
C ARG A 60 -11.26 17.25 -21.57
N ASN A 61 -12.12 17.77 -22.44
CA ASN A 61 -13.39 17.14 -22.76
C ASN A 61 -13.21 15.75 -23.36
N SER A 62 -12.22 15.58 -24.25
CA SER A 62 -11.92 14.28 -24.86
C SER A 62 -11.44 13.26 -23.82
N ILE A 63 -10.53 13.64 -22.90
CA ILE A 63 -10.02 12.75 -21.85
C ILE A 63 -11.14 12.40 -20.85
N VAL A 64 -11.99 13.37 -20.48
CA VAL A 64 -13.15 13.12 -19.62
C VAL A 64 -14.15 12.18 -20.28
N ASN A 65 -14.42 12.33 -21.57
CA ASN A 65 -15.30 11.41 -22.30
C ASN A 65 -14.73 9.99 -22.33
N VAL A 66 -13.42 9.83 -22.55
CA VAL A 66 -12.77 8.50 -22.41
C VAL A 66 -12.94 7.95 -21.00
N ALA A 67 -12.77 8.77 -19.94
CA ALA A 67 -13.02 8.32 -18.59
C ALA A 67 -14.50 7.94 -18.31
N ILE A 68 -15.46 8.52 -19.04
CA ILE A 68 -16.88 8.13 -18.99
C ILE A 68 -17.08 6.79 -19.70
N ASP A 69 -16.43 6.56 -20.84
CA ASP A 69 -16.41 5.26 -21.51
C ASP A 69 -15.83 4.18 -20.57
N GLU A 70 -14.77 4.48 -19.80
CA GLU A 70 -14.25 3.59 -18.75
C GLU A 70 -15.25 3.28 -17.62
N MET A 71 -16.17 4.19 -17.31
CA MET A 71 -17.27 3.89 -16.38
C MET A 71 -18.21 2.83 -16.96
N ALA A 72 -18.47 2.89 -18.28
CA ALA A 72 -19.27 1.88 -18.98
C ALA A 72 -18.55 0.53 -19.01
N HIS A 73 -17.24 0.53 -19.26
CA HIS A 73 -16.40 -0.66 -19.22
C HIS A 73 -16.44 -1.32 -17.85
N LEU A 74 -16.29 -0.54 -16.77
CA LEU A 74 -16.39 -1.03 -15.39
C LEU A 74 -17.76 -1.65 -15.09
N VAL A 75 -18.85 -1.07 -15.63
CA VAL A 75 -20.19 -1.64 -15.53
C VAL A 75 -20.27 -2.98 -16.27
N ASN A 76 -19.77 -3.06 -17.50
CA ASN A 76 -19.77 -4.30 -18.29
C ASN A 76 -18.94 -5.40 -17.62
N ALA A 77 -17.74 -5.09 -17.12
CA ALA A 77 -16.90 -6.03 -16.38
C ALA A 77 -17.60 -6.56 -15.12
N ASN A 78 -18.29 -5.69 -14.37
CA ASN A 78 -19.09 -6.10 -13.22
C ASN A 78 -20.31 -6.94 -13.63
N ASN A 79 -21.03 -6.58 -14.70
CA ASN A 79 -22.16 -7.34 -15.21
C ASN A 79 -21.73 -8.75 -15.66
N LEU A 80 -20.59 -8.87 -16.36
CA LEU A 80 -19.98 -10.16 -16.72
C LEU A 80 -19.65 -10.99 -15.47
N LEU A 81 -18.98 -10.38 -14.49
CA LEU A 81 -18.58 -11.05 -13.24
C LEU A 81 -19.80 -11.54 -12.45
N VAL A 82 -20.81 -10.69 -12.31
CA VAL A 82 -22.07 -11.01 -11.64
C VAL A 82 -22.83 -12.10 -12.38
N ALA A 83 -22.91 -12.02 -13.72
CA ALA A 83 -23.65 -12.98 -14.53
C ALA A 83 -23.11 -14.41 -14.37
N ILE A 84 -21.80 -14.58 -14.20
CA ILE A 84 -21.19 -15.89 -13.92
C ILE A 84 -21.24 -16.28 -12.43
N GLY A 85 -21.95 -15.54 -11.59
CA GLY A 85 -22.14 -15.80 -10.16
C GLY A 85 -21.04 -15.24 -9.24
N GLY A 86 -20.13 -14.42 -9.76
CA GLY A 86 -19.15 -13.68 -8.97
C GLY A 86 -19.78 -12.48 -8.23
N PRO A 87 -19.18 -12.01 -7.14
CA PRO A 87 -19.61 -10.76 -6.51
C PRO A 87 -19.20 -9.54 -7.36
N PRO A 88 -19.96 -8.43 -7.35
CA PRO A 88 -19.50 -7.19 -7.96
C PRO A 88 -18.20 -6.71 -7.29
N HIS A 89 -17.29 -6.17 -8.09
CA HIS A 89 -15.96 -5.72 -7.67
C HIS A 89 -15.73 -4.26 -8.05
N LEU A 90 -15.68 -3.40 -7.02
CA LEU A 90 -15.40 -1.97 -7.13
C LEU A 90 -14.15 -1.57 -6.34
N ARG A 91 -13.46 -2.55 -5.73
CA ARG A 91 -12.28 -2.30 -4.88
C ARG A 91 -11.03 -2.37 -5.74
N ARG A 92 -10.02 -1.57 -5.38
CA ARG A 92 -8.67 -1.64 -5.93
C ARG A 92 -7.63 -1.19 -4.88
N PRO A 93 -6.33 -1.44 -5.07
CA PRO A 93 -5.27 -0.87 -4.22
C PRO A 93 -5.17 0.66 -4.35
N ASN A 94 -4.76 1.38 -3.31
CA ASN A 94 -4.53 2.83 -3.45
C ASN A 94 -3.31 3.13 -4.33
N PHE A 95 -3.36 4.23 -5.07
CA PHE A 95 -2.26 4.71 -5.90
C PHE A 95 -1.01 5.10 -5.08
N PRO A 96 0.20 4.99 -5.66
CA PRO A 96 0.49 4.25 -6.90
C PRO A 96 0.28 2.75 -6.72
N ILE A 97 -0.22 2.07 -7.75
CA ILE A 97 -0.49 0.62 -7.66
C ILE A 97 0.84 -0.13 -7.51
N PRO A 98 0.99 -1.02 -6.51
CA PRO A 98 2.24 -1.75 -6.33
C PRO A 98 2.59 -2.64 -7.52
N ARG A 99 3.88 -2.70 -7.84
CA ARG A 99 4.42 -3.67 -8.81
C ARG A 99 3.98 -5.11 -8.49
N GLY A 100 3.75 -5.90 -9.54
CA GLY A 100 3.31 -7.29 -9.43
C GLY A 100 1.80 -7.46 -9.37
N TYR A 101 1.06 -6.37 -9.16
CA TYR A 101 -0.40 -6.39 -9.13
C TYR A 101 -0.96 -6.54 -10.55
N HIS A 102 -0.54 -5.66 -11.47
CA HIS A 102 -0.82 -5.69 -12.91
C HIS A 102 0.41 -6.22 -13.70
N PRO A 103 0.31 -6.49 -15.01
CA PRO A 103 1.49 -6.82 -15.83
C PRO A 103 2.58 -5.75 -15.69
N ALA A 104 3.84 -6.15 -15.89
CA ALA A 104 4.99 -5.24 -15.70
C ALA A 104 4.97 -4.00 -16.59
N ASP A 105 4.32 -4.08 -17.75
CA ASP A 105 4.19 -2.99 -18.70
C ASP A 105 2.96 -2.10 -18.40
N ILE A 106 2.06 -2.49 -17.49
CA ILE A 106 0.93 -1.67 -17.05
C ILE A 106 1.31 -0.94 -15.76
N VAL A 107 1.81 0.28 -15.91
CA VAL A 107 2.11 1.19 -14.80
C VAL A 107 0.86 1.99 -14.48
N VAL A 108 0.44 2.01 -13.22
CA VAL A 108 -0.78 2.73 -12.82
C VAL A 108 -0.49 3.70 -11.68
N GLU A 109 -0.35 4.97 -12.04
CA GLU A 109 0.01 6.08 -11.17
C GLU A 109 -0.77 7.35 -11.51
N LEU A 110 -0.93 8.25 -10.54
CA LEU A 110 -1.56 9.55 -10.73
C LEU A 110 -0.50 10.59 -11.14
N HIS A 111 -0.52 11.00 -12.40
CA HIS A 111 0.37 12.05 -12.94
C HIS A 111 -0.48 13.18 -13.53
N PRO A 112 -0.06 14.45 -13.36
CA PRO A 112 -0.68 15.55 -14.09
C PRO A 112 -0.49 15.37 -15.60
N PHE A 113 -1.27 16.10 -16.39
CA PHE A 113 -1.14 16.09 -17.83
C PHE A 113 0.20 16.71 -18.24
N ASP A 114 1.04 15.90 -18.86
CA ASP A 114 2.27 16.30 -19.54
C ASP A 114 2.48 15.41 -20.78
N GLN A 115 3.61 15.57 -21.47
CA GLN A 115 3.88 14.78 -22.68
C GLN A 115 4.03 13.29 -22.37
N SER A 116 4.64 12.96 -21.24
CA SER A 116 4.83 11.57 -20.80
C SER A 116 3.50 10.93 -20.44
N THR A 117 2.60 11.67 -19.79
CA THR A 117 1.27 11.18 -19.42
C THR A 117 0.42 10.86 -20.65
N ILE A 118 0.38 11.73 -21.67
CA ILE A 118 -0.38 11.43 -22.90
C ILE A 118 0.28 10.32 -23.73
N ASP A 119 1.61 10.25 -23.75
CA ASP A 119 2.33 9.13 -24.38
C ASP A 119 1.98 7.80 -23.70
N HIS A 120 1.83 7.81 -22.38
CA HIS A 120 1.39 6.65 -21.60
C HIS A 120 -0.07 6.26 -21.85
N PHE A 121 -0.98 7.22 -21.97
CA PHE A 121 -2.38 6.90 -22.31
C PHE A 121 -2.49 6.26 -23.70
N VAL A 122 -1.73 6.78 -24.67
CA VAL A 122 -1.62 6.15 -26.01
C VAL A 122 -1.05 4.73 -25.91
N PHE A 123 -0.08 4.52 -25.03
CA PHE A 123 0.49 3.19 -24.82
C PHE A 123 -0.53 2.22 -24.24
N LEU A 124 -1.26 2.60 -23.19
CA LEU A 124 -2.25 1.74 -22.53
C LEU A 124 -3.38 1.31 -23.48
N GLU A 125 -3.88 2.25 -24.30
CA GLU A 125 -4.99 2.01 -25.23
C GLU A 125 -4.57 1.42 -26.58
N ARG A 126 -3.28 1.14 -26.78
CA ARG A 126 -2.78 0.69 -28.09
C ARG A 126 -3.45 -0.63 -28.50
N PRO A 127 -3.79 -0.80 -29.79
CA PRO A 127 -4.25 -2.08 -30.29
C PRO A 127 -3.19 -3.17 -30.12
N GLU A 128 -3.63 -4.41 -29.94
CA GLU A 128 -2.71 -5.55 -29.89
C GLU A 128 -1.80 -5.60 -31.13
N GLY A 129 -0.54 -5.94 -30.87
CA GLY A 129 0.47 -6.09 -31.92
C GLY A 129 1.03 -4.77 -32.45
N VAL A 130 0.50 -3.62 -32.01
CA VAL A 130 1.09 -2.29 -32.26
C VAL A 130 2.21 -2.05 -31.26
N ASP A 131 3.44 -1.91 -31.78
CA ASP A 131 4.59 -1.50 -30.99
C ASP A 131 4.58 0.03 -30.86
N HIS A 132 4.28 0.52 -29.66
CA HIS A 132 4.30 1.93 -29.32
C HIS A 132 5.16 2.11 -28.06
N PRO A 133 6.09 3.08 -28.01
CA PRO A 133 6.83 3.35 -26.80
C PRO A 133 5.92 3.94 -25.72
N ASP A 134 6.18 3.56 -24.47
CA ASP A 134 5.52 4.17 -23.31
C ASP A 134 6.11 5.56 -22.99
N GLY A 135 5.37 6.37 -22.23
CA GLY A 135 5.78 7.68 -21.75
C GLY A 135 6.97 7.61 -20.79
N ALA A 136 7.80 8.65 -20.80
CA ALA A 136 8.97 8.72 -19.94
C ALA A 136 8.57 8.68 -18.45
N GLY A 137 9.13 7.74 -17.69
CA GLY A 137 8.81 7.55 -16.26
C GLY A 137 7.75 6.48 -15.99
N PHE A 138 7.02 6.01 -17.01
CA PHE A 138 6.07 4.90 -16.91
C PHE A 138 6.77 3.57 -17.21
N SER A 139 7.76 3.22 -16.41
CA SER A 139 8.41 1.90 -16.51
C SER A 139 8.89 1.43 -15.16
N HIS A 140 8.64 0.16 -14.84
CA HIS A 140 9.24 -0.46 -13.69
C HIS A 140 10.74 -0.66 -13.91
N SER A 141 11.57 -0.26 -12.94
CA SER A 141 13.03 -0.48 -12.98
C SER A 141 13.44 -1.95 -12.99
N VAL A 142 12.50 -2.86 -12.67
CA VAL A 142 12.66 -4.31 -12.69
C VAL A 142 11.49 -4.90 -13.47
N ARG A 143 11.79 -5.61 -14.57
CA ARG A 143 10.78 -6.42 -15.27
C ARG A 143 10.51 -7.69 -14.48
N TYR A 144 9.24 -7.97 -14.25
CA TYR A 144 8.76 -9.20 -13.61
C TYR A 144 7.79 -9.90 -14.55
N ARG A 145 7.58 -11.20 -14.32
CA ARG A 145 6.59 -11.99 -15.04
C ARG A 145 5.63 -12.61 -14.02
N ARG A 146 4.33 -12.49 -14.26
CA ARG A 146 3.31 -13.18 -13.47
C ARG A 146 3.21 -14.61 -14.01
N VAL A 147 3.65 -15.57 -13.19
CA VAL A 147 3.79 -16.97 -13.61
C VAL A 147 2.53 -17.73 -13.23
N PHE A 148 1.82 -18.19 -14.25
CA PHE A 148 0.70 -19.10 -14.09
C PHE A 148 1.14 -20.56 -14.00
N SER A 149 0.43 -21.34 -13.19
CA SER A 149 0.62 -22.78 -13.08
C SER A 149 -0.72 -23.51 -13.28
N SER A 150 -0.86 -24.18 -14.43
CA SER A 150 -2.05 -24.97 -14.78
C SER A 150 -2.27 -26.20 -13.90
N GLN A 151 -1.36 -26.49 -12.97
CA GLN A 151 -1.43 -27.63 -12.06
C GLN A 151 -1.98 -27.26 -10.69
N MET A 152 -2.25 -25.97 -10.44
CA MET A 152 -2.74 -25.47 -9.16
C MET A 152 -4.24 -25.23 -9.22
N LEU A 153 -4.93 -25.45 -8.10
CA LEU A 153 -6.37 -25.18 -7.97
C LEU A 153 -6.69 -23.71 -7.72
N LEU A 154 -5.72 -22.96 -7.17
CA LEU A 154 -5.86 -21.52 -6.96
C LEU A 154 -5.51 -20.80 -8.26
N PRO A 155 -6.38 -19.92 -8.80
CA PRO A 155 -6.03 -19.07 -9.92
C PRO A 155 -4.77 -18.28 -9.61
N SER A 156 -3.99 -17.99 -10.65
CA SER A 156 -2.79 -17.16 -10.53
C SER A 156 -2.81 -16.12 -11.63
N ALA A 157 -2.32 -14.92 -11.31
CA ALA A 157 -2.24 -13.82 -12.26
C ALA A 157 -1.42 -14.21 -13.49
N GLN A 158 -1.87 -13.74 -14.66
CA GLN A 158 -1.27 -14.03 -15.97
C GLN A 158 -0.93 -12.73 -16.69
N ASP A 159 0.21 -12.66 -17.36
CA ASP A 159 0.56 -11.46 -18.14
C ASP A 159 -0.17 -11.41 -19.49
N TYR A 160 -0.65 -10.22 -19.84
CA TYR A 160 -1.17 -9.84 -21.15
C TYR A 160 -0.50 -8.53 -21.59
N GLY A 161 -0.42 -8.28 -22.90
CA GLY A 161 0.26 -7.11 -23.46
C GLY A 161 -0.62 -5.87 -23.55
N THR A 162 -1.93 -6.05 -23.75
CA THR A 162 -2.92 -4.97 -23.91
C THR A 162 -4.24 -5.29 -23.20
N VAL A 163 -5.01 -4.26 -22.85
CA VAL A 163 -6.36 -4.42 -22.27
C VAL A 163 -7.29 -5.14 -23.26
N GLY A 164 -7.21 -4.80 -24.55
CA GLY A 164 -7.95 -5.49 -25.61
C GLY A 164 -7.64 -6.99 -25.69
N HIS A 165 -6.36 -7.38 -25.56
CA HIS A 165 -5.97 -8.80 -25.49
C HIS A 165 -6.60 -9.51 -24.29
N MET A 166 -6.56 -8.89 -23.10
CA MET A 166 -7.21 -9.44 -21.91
C MET A 166 -8.71 -9.73 -22.15
N TYR A 167 -9.46 -8.79 -22.72
CA TYR A 167 -10.89 -8.98 -22.99
C TYR A 167 -11.18 -10.03 -24.08
N ARG A 168 -10.35 -10.11 -25.11
CA ARG A 168 -10.48 -11.17 -26.12
C ARG A 168 -10.23 -12.56 -25.53
N GLU A 169 -9.32 -12.66 -24.57
CA GLU A 169 -9.09 -13.90 -23.83
C GLU A 169 -10.23 -14.20 -22.84
N VAL A 170 -10.83 -13.20 -22.20
CA VAL A 170 -12.09 -13.35 -21.44
C VAL A 170 -13.18 -13.93 -22.34
N ARG A 171 -13.37 -13.42 -23.56
CA ARG A 171 -14.33 -13.95 -24.54
C ARG A 171 -14.04 -15.42 -24.86
N ALA A 172 -12.79 -15.74 -25.20
CA ALA A 172 -12.39 -17.12 -25.49
C ALA A 172 -12.61 -18.04 -24.27
N GLY A 173 -12.43 -17.53 -23.05
CA GLY A 173 -12.75 -18.20 -21.79
C GLY A 173 -14.24 -18.49 -21.64
N VAL A 174 -15.10 -17.51 -21.90
CA VAL A 174 -16.57 -17.68 -21.91
C VAL A 174 -16.98 -18.74 -22.93
N GLU A 175 -16.49 -18.67 -24.18
CA GLU A 175 -16.78 -19.65 -25.23
C GLU A 175 -16.40 -21.07 -24.80
N ARG A 176 -15.20 -21.25 -24.23
CA ARG A 176 -14.74 -22.55 -23.71
C ARG A 176 -15.62 -23.06 -22.57
N LEU A 177 -15.99 -22.21 -21.62
CA LEU A 177 -16.80 -22.60 -20.48
C LEU A 177 -18.25 -22.89 -20.87
N VAL A 178 -18.82 -22.17 -21.83
CA VAL A 178 -20.13 -22.49 -22.41
C VAL A 178 -20.09 -23.86 -23.08
N ALA A 179 -19.05 -24.16 -23.86
CA ALA A 179 -18.90 -25.47 -24.50
C ALA A 179 -18.72 -26.62 -23.48
N THR A 180 -18.13 -26.34 -22.31
CA THR A 180 -17.80 -27.34 -21.30
C THR A 180 -18.91 -27.55 -20.27
N LEU A 181 -19.49 -26.46 -19.76
CA LEU A 181 -20.49 -26.46 -18.68
C LEU A 181 -21.93 -26.37 -19.22
N GLY A 182 -22.12 -25.78 -20.40
CA GLY A 182 -23.42 -25.31 -20.89
C GLY A 182 -23.69 -23.86 -20.47
N GLU A 183 -24.47 -23.14 -21.27
CA GLU A 183 -24.77 -21.73 -21.08
C GLU A 183 -25.52 -21.46 -19.76
N GLU A 184 -26.64 -22.15 -19.52
CA GLU A 184 -27.42 -22.02 -18.28
C GLU A 184 -26.58 -22.32 -17.03
N ALA A 185 -25.63 -23.25 -17.15
CA ALA A 185 -24.76 -23.60 -16.04
C ALA A 185 -23.68 -22.53 -15.82
N LEU A 186 -23.24 -21.79 -16.82
CA LEU A 186 -22.27 -20.70 -16.67
C LEU A 186 -22.93 -19.43 -16.12
N PHE A 187 -24.03 -18.99 -16.72
CA PHE A 187 -24.72 -17.75 -16.38
C PHE A 187 -25.75 -17.95 -15.25
N VAL A 188 -25.26 -18.16 -14.02
CA VAL A 188 -26.07 -18.48 -12.82
C VAL A 188 -26.35 -17.28 -11.93
N GLY A 189 -25.76 -16.13 -12.23
CA GLY A 189 -25.96 -14.88 -11.49
C GLY A 189 -27.37 -14.35 -11.63
N ASP A 190 -27.83 -13.60 -10.64
CA ASP A 190 -29.14 -12.95 -10.70
C ASP A 190 -29.09 -11.75 -11.67
N PRO A 191 -29.78 -11.79 -12.82
CA PRO A 191 -29.82 -10.65 -13.74
C PRO A 191 -30.42 -9.41 -13.08
N ALA A 192 -31.27 -9.62 -12.08
CA ALA A 192 -31.93 -8.54 -11.39
C ALA A 192 -30.97 -7.73 -10.53
N VAL A 193 -29.68 -8.05 -10.34
CA VAL A 193 -28.73 -7.19 -9.62
C VAL A 193 -27.71 -6.49 -10.53
N GLN A 194 -27.82 -6.67 -11.85
CA GLN A 194 -26.98 -5.97 -12.83
C GLN A 194 -27.43 -4.53 -13.06
N LEU A 195 -26.54 -3.73 -13.64
CA LEU A 195 -26.83 -2.36 -14.08
C LEU A 195 -26.99 -2.33 -15.60
N GLY A 196 -28.22 -2.13 -16.06
CA GLY A 196 -28.55 -2.00 -17.49
C GLY A 196 -28.60 -0.55 -17.98
N PRO A 197 -28.76 -0.34 -19.30
CA PRO A 197 -28.85 0.98 -19.92
C PRO A 197 -30.10 1.78 -19.48
N ASP A 198 -31.11 1.11 -18.94
CA ASP A 198 -32.25 1.76 -18.31
C ASP A 198 -31.87 2.42 -16.98
N LEU A 199 -30.85 1.88 -16.28
CA LEU A 199 -30.37 2.37 -15.00
C LEU A 199 -29.26 3.41 -15.16
N VAL A 200 -28.28 3.14 -16.03
CA VAL A 200 -27.13 4.01 -16.27
C VAL A 200 -27.18 4.55 -17.70
N ASN A 201 -27.11 5.87 -17.85
CA ASN A 201 -27.10 6.53 -19.16
C ASN A 201 -25.66 6.58 -19.71
N LEU A 202 -25.11 5.40 -20.01
CA LEU A 202 -23.76 5.20 -20.54
C LEU A 202 -23.84 4.38 -21.82
N GLU A 203 -23.15 4.83 -22.86
CA GLU A 203 -23.09 4.13 -24.15
C GLU A 203 -22.32 2.80 -24.01
N GLY A 204 -22.76 1.76 -24.73
CA GLY A 204 -22.11 0.44 -24.70
C GLY A 204 -22.40 -0.44 -23.47
N VAL A 205 -23.23 0.01 -22.50
CA VAL A 205 -23.61 -0.83 -21.35
C VAL A 205 -24.57 -1.95 -21.76
N VAL A 206 -24.23 -3.18 -21.39
CA VAL A 206 -25.00 -4.38 -21.69
C VAL A 206 -25.33 -5.14 -20.40
N ALA A 207 -26.60 -5.52 -20.24
CA ALA A 207 -27.00 -6.49 -19.23
C ALA A 207 -26.71 -7.90 -19.75
N VAL A 208 -25.87 -8.65 -19.04
CA VAL A 208 -25.35 -9.96 -19.46
C VAL A 208 -26.21 -11.08 -18.87
N VAL A 209 -26.98 -11.76 -19.72
CA VAL A 209 -27.90 -12.83 -19.29
C VAL A 209 -27.64 -14.17 -19.98
N ASP A 210 -26.81 -14.15 -21.02
CA ASP A 210 -26.45 -15.29 -21.86
C ASP A 210 -25.09 -15.06 -22.53
N ALA A 211 -24.62 -16.02 -23.33
CA ALA A 211 -23.34 -15.90 -24.02
C ALA A 211 -23.36 -14.78 -25.06
N ALA A 212 -24.48 -14.56 -25.75
CA ALA A 212 -24.59 -13.54 -26.79
C ALA A 212 -24.42 -12.12 -26.22
N SER A 213 -25.11 -11.82 -25.12
CA SER A 213 -24.98 -10.56 -24.38
C SER A 213 -23.60 -10.41 -23.73
N ALA A 214 -22.98 -11.51 -23.27
CA ALA A 214 -21.60 -11.48 -22.78
C ALA A 214 -20.61 -11.08 -23.89
N TYR A 215 -20.74 -11.65 -25.09
CA TYR A 215 -19.91 -11.30 -26.24
C TYR A 215 -20.11 -9.84 -26.64
N GLN A 216 -21.36 -9.37 -26.67
CA GLN A 216 -21.66 -7.97 -26.94
C GLN A 216 -20.99 -7.04 -25.93
N ALA A 217 -21.10 -7.31 -24.63
CA ALA A 217 -20.47 -6.49 -23.58
C ALA A 217 -18.94 -6.39 -23.77
N ILE A 218 -18.30 -7.49 -24.13
CA ILE A 218 -16.86 -7.56 -24.38
C ILE A 218 -16.48 -6.79 -25.65
N ASP A 219 -17.25 -6.96 -26.73
CA ASP A 219 -16.99 -6.31 -28.01
C ASP A 219 -17.14 -4.79 -27.89
N GLU A 220 -18.10 -4.29 -27.11
CA GLU A 220 -18.25 -2.85 -26.83
C GLU A 220 -17.00 -2.27 -26.14
N VAL A 221 -16.47 -2.95 -25.11
CA VAL A 221 -15.25 -2.50 -24.40
C VAL A 221 -14.04 -2.46 -25.34
N VAL A 222 -13.83 -3.53 -26.10
CA VAL A 222 -12.71 -3.62 -27.06
C VAL A 222 -12.83 -2.56 -28.16
N ALA A 223 -14.05 -2.34 -28.67
CA ALA A 223 -14.32 -1.37 -29.73
C ALA A 223 -14.08 0.08 -29.29
N GLN A 224 -14.44 0.43 -28.06
CA GLN A 224 -14.26 1.78 -27.52
C GLN A 224 -12.78 2.05 -27.17
N GLY A 225 -12.08 1.09 -26.55
CA GLY A 225 -10.66 1.20 -26.21
C GLY A 225 -9.73 1.22 -27.44
N GLU A 226 -9.49 0.05 -28.04
CA GLU A 226 -8.53 -0.10 -29.16
C GLU A 226 -9.15 0.20 -30.54
N GLY A 227 -10.46 -0.02 -30.70
CA GLY A 227 -11.13 0.04 -32.00
C GLY A 227 -11.18 -1.31 -32.73
N HIS A 228 -12.13 -1.49 -33.66
CA HIS A 228 -12.25 -2.71 -34.46
C HIS A 228 -11.14 -2.85 -35.51
N SER A 229 -10.45 -1.76 -35.81
CA SER A 229 -9.28 -1.66 -36.69
C SER A 229 -8.54 -0.35 -36.35
N GLU A 230 -7.30 -0.19 -36.83
CA GLU A 230 -6.58 1.08 -36.71
C GLU A 230 -7.41 2.28 -37.25
N GLU A 231 -8.39 2.08 -38.12
CA GLU A 231 -9.19 3.15 -38.75
C GLU A 231 -10.42 3.61 -37.95
N SER A 232 -10.72 3.04 -36.77
CA SER A 232 -11.87 3.48 -35.94
C SER A 232 -11.61 4.88 -35.36
N PRO A 233 -12.26 5.95 -35.87
CA PRO A 233 -11.89 7.33 -35.56
C PRO A 233 -12.22 7.73 -34.11
N ASP A 234 -13.17 7.02 -33.50
CA ASP A 234 -13.73 7.37 -32.20
C ASP A 234 -13.15 6.56 -31.02
N SER A 235 -12.17 5.68 -31.26
CA SER A 235 -11.55 4.87 -30.19
C SER A 235 -10.66 5.71 -29.26
N HIS A 236 -10.43 5.23 -28.04
CA HIS A 236 -9.61 5.91 -27.04
C HIS A 236 -8.20 6.12 -27.54
N TYR A 237 -7.60 5.09 -28.16
CA TYR A 237 -6.30 5.18 -28.81
C TYR A 237 -6.21 6.37 -29.78
N ARG A 238 -7.20 6.51 -30.66
CA ARG A 238 -7.21 7.60 -31.66
C ARG A 238 -7.44 8.96 -31.04
N ARG A 239 -8.32 9.07 -30.04
CA ARG A 239 -8.54 10.31 -29.29
C ARG A 239 -7.26 10.77 -28.60
N PHE A 240 -6.54 9.88 -27.91
CA PHE A 240 -5.28 10.22 -27.25
C PHE A 240 -4.16 10.52 -28.24
N ARG A 241 -4.07 9.80 -29.37
CA ARG A 241 -3.14 10.12 -30.46
C ARG A 241 -3.37 11.52 -31.03
N ALA A 242 -4.62 11.91 -31.25
CA ALA A 242 -4.96 13.24 -31.74
C ALA A 242 -4.51 14.35 -30.77
N ILE A 243 -4.73 14.14 -29.45
CA ILE A 243 -4.23 15.05 -28.41
C ILE A 243 -2.70 15.11 -28.42
N GLN A 244 -2.04 13.95 -28.50
CA GLN A 244 -0.59 13.83 -28.51
C GLN A 244 0.04 14.59 -29.69
N ASP A 245 -0.51 14.42 -30.89
CA ASP A 245 0.00 15.05 -32.10
C ASP A 245 -0.23 16.57 -32.05
N GLU A 246 -1.41 17.03 -31.66
CA GLU A 246 -1.69 18.46 -31.51
C GLU A 246 -0.85 19.11 -30.40
N TYR A 247 -0.59 18.41 -29.29
CA TYR A 247 0.26 18.93 -28.23
C TYR A 247 1.69 19.16 -28.70
N ARG A 248 2.25 18.21 -29.46
CA ARG A 248 3.57 18.37 -30.08
C ARG A 248 3.62 19.54 -31.07
N GLU A 249 2.56 19.75 -31.85
CA GLU A 249 2.45 20.91 -32.75
C GLU A 249 2.44 22.23 -31.99
N LEU A 250 1.64 22.33 -30.93
CA LEU A 250 1.58 23.53 -30.10
C LEU A 250 2.90 23.81 -29.36
N GLN A 251 3.57 22.77 -28.85
CA GLN A 251 4.91 22.92 -28.25
C GLN A 251 5.98 23.30 -29.27
N ALA A 252 5.88 22.80 -30.50
CA ALA A 252 6.80 23.19 -31.57
C ALA A 252 6.61 24.66 -31.98
N ALA A 253 5.37 25.16 -31.93
CA ALA A 253 5.05 26.56 -32.18
C ALA A 253 5.47 27.48 -31.00
N ASP A 254 5.29 27.02 -29.77
CA ASP A 254 5.65 27.73 -28.54
C ASP A 254 6.24 26.76 -27.49
N PRO A 255 7.58 26.67 -27.38
CA PRO A 255 8.24 25.79 -26.41
C PRO A 255 7.99 26.16 -24.94
N SER A 256 7.43 27.34 -24.66
CA SER A 256 7.07 27.77 -23.29
C SER A 256 5.66 27.36 -22.88
N PHE A 257 4.89 26.77 -23.81
CA PHE A 257 3.53 26.32 -23.56
C PHE A 257 3.48 25.19 -22.53
N VAL A 258 2.80 25.45 -21.41
CA VAL A 258 2.55 24.47 -20.34
C VAL A 258 1.04 24.33 -20.16
N PRO A 259 0.41 23.22 -20.62
CA PRO A 259 -1.04 23.06 -20.64
C PRO A 259 -1.66 22.73 -19.29
N ALA A 260 -0.88 22.29 -18.30
CA ALA A 260 -1.37 21.85 -16.99
C ALA A 260 -0.80 22.69 -15.85
N ARG A 261 -1.52 22.71 -14.72
CA ARG A 261 -1.00 23.16 -13.43
C ARG A 261 0.07 22.17 -12.95
N ASP A 262 0.99 22.64 -12.13
CA ASP A 262 2.04 21.80 -11.54
C ASP A 262 1.46 20.95 -10.39
N VAL A 263 0.64 19.95 -10.71
CA VAL A 263 -0.08 19.14 -9.71
C VAL A 263 0.76 17.94 -9.28
N ALA A 264 0.74 17.65 -7.98
CA ALA A 264 1.61 16.69 -7.34
C ALA A 264 1.40 15.24 -7.77
N LYS A 265 2.48 14.54 -8.16
CA LYS A 265 2.41 13.12 -8.53
C LYS A 265 2.05 12.24 -7.32
N ASN A 266 1.12 11.30 -7.53
CA ASN A 266 0.64 10.36 -6.50
C ASN A 266 0.39 11.02 -5.13
N PRO A 267 -0.56 11.98 -5.04
CA PRO A 267 -0.82 12.69 -3.79
C PRO A 267 -1.38 11.72 -2.74
N VAL A 268 -0.95 11.87 -1.50
CA VAL A 268 -1.40 11.06 -0.36
C VAL A 268 -1.81 11.92 0.82
N GLN A 269 -2.89 11.53 1.49
CA GLN A 269 -3.45 12.28 2.63
C GLN A 269 -2.66 12.10 3.93
N ARG A 270 -1.92 11.00 4.07
CA ARG A 270 -1.15 10.69 5.28
C ARG A 270 0.30 10.44 4.90
N PHE A 271 1.22 10.80 5.79
CA PHE A 271 2.64 10.52 5.60
C PHE A 271 2.86 9.02 5.32
N PRO A 272 3.35 8.66 4.12
CA PRO A 272 3.48 7.27 3.71
C PRO A 272 4.72 6.62 4.36
N PRO A 273 4.64 5.38 4.86
CA PRO A 273 5.80 4.65 5.39
C PRO A 273 6.93 4.45 4.36
N ALA A 274 6.57 4.38 3.07
CA ALA A 274 7.46 4.35 1.92
C ALA A 274 7.13 5.58 1.04
N PRO A 275 7.85 6.70 1.21
CA PRO A 275 7.56 7.98 0.57
C PRO A 275 8.02 8.08 -0.88
N GLU A 276 8.76 7.09 -1.39
CA GLU A 276 9.24 7.09 -2.76
C GLU A 276 8.08 7.17 -3.75
N GLY A 277 8.14 8.16 -4.65
CA GLY A 277 7.14 8.36 -5.71
C GLY A 277 5.78 8.88 -5.24
N LYS A 278 5.66 9.39 -4.00
CA LYS A 278 4.41 9.94 -3.44
C LYS A 278 4.61 11.34 -2.90
N THR A 279 3.62 12.21 -3.10
CA THR A 279 3.57 13.52 -2.45
C THR A 279 2.60 13.51 -1.28
N TRP A 280 3.09 13.75 -0.07
CA TRP A 280 2.22 14.00 1.07
C TRP A 280 1.63 15.41 0.99
N VAL A 281 0.30 15.51 0.99
CA VAL A 281 -0.43 16.79 1.06
C VAL A 281 -0.49 17.23 2.52
N GLU A 282 0.32 18.22 2.84
CA GLU A 282 0.54 18.75 4.20
C GLU A 282 -0.13 20.12 4.41
N GLU A 283 -0.35 20.91 3.35
CA GLU A 283 -0.99 22.22 3.49
C GLU A 283 -2.41 22.05 4.11
N PRO A 284 -2.74 22.77 5.19
CA PRO A 284 -3.96 22.54 5.96
C PRO A 284 -5.27 22.62 5.15
N SER A 285 -5.40 23.58 4.24
CA SER A 285 -6.62 23.73 3.43
C SER A 285 -6.72 22.59 2.40
N ALA A 286 -5.63 22.28 1.70
CA ALA A 286 -5.54 21.20 0.73
C ALA A 286 -5.79 19.84 1.39
N ALA A 287 -5.23 19.59 2.57
CA ALA A 287 -5.43 18.35 3.31
C ALA A 287 -6.90 18.14 3.73
N ARG A 288 -7.59 19.21 4.15
CA ARG A 288 -9.03 19.17 4.47
C ARG A 288 -9.89 18.90 3.23
N VAL A 289 -9.58 19.56 2.11
CA VAL A 289 -10.29 19.32 0.85
C VAL A 289 -10.02 17.91 0.32
N LEU A 290 -8.79 17.41 0.44
CA LEU A 290 -8.41 16.06 0.00
C LEU A 290 -9.14 14.98 0.82
N ASP A 291 -9.22 15.14 2.14
CA ASP A 291 -10.02 14.25 3.00
C ASP A 291 -11.48 14.22 2.56
N PHE A 292 -12.07 15.39 2.32
CA PHE A 292 -13.45 15.49 1.84
C PHE A 292 -13.63 14.85 0.45
N GLY A 293 -12.73 15.11 -0.50
CA GLY A 293 -12.75 14.51 -1.83
C GLY A 293 -12.68 12.98 -1.79
N ASN A 294 -11.76 12.44 -1.00
CA ASN A 294 -11.68 11.00 -0.76
C ASN A 294 -12.96 10.47 -0.08
N ALA A 295 -13.55 11.22 0.84
CA ALA A 295 -14.75 10.81 1.57
C ALA A 295 -16.00 10.73 0.68
N ILE A 296 -16.22 11.71 -0.21
CA ILE A 296 -17.34 11.69 -1.17
C ILE A 296 -17.10 10.62 -2.25
N TYR A 297 -15.85 10.43 -2.70
CA TYR A 297 -15.49 9.35 -3.60
C TYR A 297 -15.83 7.97 -3.01
N ASN A 298 -15.52 7.73 -1.73
CA ASN A 298 -15.91 6.48 -1.07
C ASN A 298 -17.43 6.35 -0.91
N GLN A 299 -18.16 7.44 -0.73
CA GLN A 299 -19.62 7.40 -0.64
C GLN A 299 -20.26 7.05 -1.99
N MET A 300 -19.76 7.60 -3.08
CA MET A 300 -20.12 7.21 -4.45
C MET A 300 -19.92 5.71 -4.67
N LEU A 301 -18.75 5.17 -4.31
CA LEU A 301 -18.48 3.73 -4.45
C LEU A 301 -19.39 2.85 -3.58
N ARG A 302 -19.79 3.32 -2.38
CA ARG A 302 -20.77 2.62 -1.52
C ARG A 302 -22.16 2.59 -2.15
N LEU A 303 -22.58 3.69 -2.77
CA LEU A 303 -23.84 3.78 -3.50
C LEU A 303 -23.85 2.80 -4.68
N LEU A 304 -22.79 2.77 -5.48
CA LEU A 304 -22.61 1.79 -6.56
C LEU A 304 -22.62 0.34 -6.04
N ALA A 305 -21.92 0.06 -4.93
CA ALA A 305 -21.92 -1.28 -4.33
C ALA A 305 -23.34 -1.73 -3.88
N VAL A 306 -24.17 -0.79 -3.41
CA VAL A 306 -25.57 -1.05 -3.07
C VAL A 306 -26.43 -1.21 -4.32
N ALA A 307 -26.10 -0.53 -5.42
CA ALA A 307 -26.82 -0.70 -6.69
C ALA A 307 -26.71 -2.13 -7.23
N TYR A 308 -25.58 -2.82 -7.01
CA TYR A 308 -25.37 -4.24 -7.30
C TYR A 308 -25.85 -5.21 -6.20
N SER A 309 -26.58 -4.73 -5.20
CA SER A 309 -27.11 -5.54 -4.10
C SER A 309 -28.59 -5.90 -4.34
N PRO A 310 -29.13 -6.94 -3.66
CA PRO A 310 -30.54 -7.30 -3.77
C PRO A 310 -31.43 -6.29 -3.01
N VAL A 311 -31.63 -5.13 -3.63
CA VAL A 311 -32.50 -4.03 -3.20
C VAL A 311 -33.65 -3.84 -4.19
N SER A 312 -34.68 -3.12 -3.79
CA SER A 312 -35.80 -2.80 -4.69
C SER A 312 -35.35 -1.91 -5.86
N ALA A 313 -36.13 -1.89 -6.94
CA ALA A 313 -35.83 -1.05 -8.10
C ALA A 313 -35.75 0.46 -7.75
N GLY A 314 -36.59 0.94 -6.82
CA GLY A 314 -36.55 2.33 -6.34
C GLY A 314 -35.29 2.65 -5.54
N GLU A 315 -34.88 1.75 -4.65
CA GLU A 315 -33.62 1.87 -3.90
C GLU A 315 -32.40 1.85 -4.84
N ARG A 316 -32.40 0.97 -5.84
CA ARG A 316 -31.32 0.91 -6.84
C ARG A 316 -31.23 2.18 -7.67
N ARG A 317 -32.36 2.65 -8.20
CA ARG A 317 -32.45 3.91 -8.94
C ARG A 317 -31.85 5.05 -8.14
N ALA A 318 -32.29 5.21 -6.89
CA ALA A 318 -31.77 6.25 -6.01
C ALA A 318 -30.27 6.08 -5.75
N ALA A 319 -29.77 4.86 -5.53
CA ALA A 319 -28.35 4.62 -5.34
C ALA A 319 -27.51 5.03 -6.56
N VAL A 320 -27.97 4.69 -7.77
CA VAL A 320 -27.30 5.09 -9.03
C VAL A 320 -27.36 6.61 -9.22
N ASP A 321 -28.54 7.21 -9.09
CA ASP A 321 -28.74 8.65 -9.29
C ASP A 321 -27.88 9.47 -8.32
N GLU A 322 -27.80 9.05 -7.05
CA GLU A 322 -26.95 9.72 -6.07
C GLU A 322 -25.46 9.46 -6.28
N ALA A 323 -25.06 8.28 -6.77
CA ALA A 323 -23.67 8.04 -7.13
C ALA A 323 -23.25 9.00 -8.26
N VAL A 324 -24.09 9.14 -9.29
CA VAL A 324 -23.89 10.08 -10.40
C VAL A 324 -23.89 11.54 -9.92
N ALA A 325 -24.75 11.91 -8.97
CA ALA A 325 -24.74 13.25 -8.39
C ALA A 325 -23.40 13.56 -7.69
N ILE A 326 -22.83 12.60 -6.96
CA ILE A 326 -21.51 12.76 -6.33
C ILE A 326 -20.39 12.78 -7.39
N MET A 327 -20.48 11.99 -8.46
CA MET A 327 -19.52 12.03 -9.57
C MET A 327 -19.38 13.44 -10.14
N HIS A 328 -20.50 14.15 -10.33
CA HIS A 328 -20.50 15.53 -10.82
C HIS A 328 -19.93 16.56 -9.82
N ALA A 329 -19.79 16.22 -8.54
CA ALA A 329 -19.16 17.08 -7.55
C ALA A 329 -17.62 16.93 -7.50
N LEU A 330 -17.08 15.79 -7.94
CA LEU A 330 -15.63 15.52 -7.91
C LEU A 330 -14.78 16.49 -8.75
N PRO A 331 -15.21 16.94 -9.95
CA PRO A 331 -14.49 17.96 -10.71
C PRO A 331 -14.32 19.26 -9.93
N ASP A 332 -15.36 19.76 -9.25
CA ASP A 332 -15.28 20.98 -8.44
C ASP A 332 -14.33 20.84 -7.26
N VAL A 333 -14.33 19.69 -6.59
CA VAL A 333 -13.38 19.39 -5.51
C VAL A 333 -11.94 19.37 -6.05
N SER A 334 -11.75 18.78 -7.22
CA SER A 334 -10.43 18.66 -7.86
C SER A 334 -9.92 19.99 -8.37
N ASP A 335 -10.77 20.84 -8.94
CA ASP A 335 -10.43 22.21 -9.32
C ASP A 335 -9.92 23.01 -8.10
N VAL A 336 -10.58 22.90 -6.95
CA VAL A 336 -10.10 23.55 -5.72
C VAL A 336 -8.76 22.97 -5.27
N LEU A 337 -8.59 21.64 -5.28
CA LEU A 337 -7.33 21.00 -4.88
C LEU A 337 -6.15 21.45 -5.74
N THR A 338 -6.33 21.44 -7.07
CA THR A 338 -5.28 21.78 -8.03
C THR A 338 -4.90 23.25 -8.04
N ALA A 339 -5.61 24.10 -7.30
CA ALA A 339 -5.27 25.50 -7.07
C ALA A 339 -4.57 25.74 -5.71
N LEU A 340 -4.58 24.75 -4.79
CA LEU A 340 -3.95 24.85 -3.48
C LEU A 340 -2.56 24.20 -3.52
N PRO A 341 -1.54 24.75 -2.84
CA PRO A 341 -0.23 24.10 -2.77
C PRO A 341 -0.32 22.81 -1.94
N ALA A 342 0.46 21.78 -2.31
CA ALA A 342 0.51 20.53 -1.56
C ALA A 342 1.22 20.69 -0.21
N ARG A 343 2.11 21.68 -0.08
CA ARG A 343 2.93 21.92 1.12
C ARG A 343 2.88 23.38 1.56
N PRO A 344 3.07 23.68 2.87
CA PRO A 344 3.09 25.05 3.38
C PRO A 344 4.16 25.94 2.75
N GLU A 345 5.29 25.36 2.33
CA GLU A 345 6.39 26.09 1.69
C GLU A 345 6.11 26.47 0.22
N GLY A 346 4.96 26.04 -0.34
CA GLY A 346 4.63 26.17 -1.75
C GLY A 346 5.21 25.04 -2.61
N GLY A 347 5.29 25.25 -3.92
CA GLY A 347 5.70 24.25 -4.90
C GLY A 347 4.53 23.69 -5.69
N GLU A 348 4.52 22.38 -5.91
CA GLU A 348 3.44 21.67 -6.60
C GLU A 348 2.09 21.84 -5.89
N CYS A 349 1.02 21.92 -6.67
CA CYS A 349 -0.36 21.94 -6.23
C CYS A 349 -0.82 20.57 -5.74
N ALA A 350 -1.78 20.53 -4.84
CA ALA A 350 -2.38 19.28 -4.38
C ALA A 350 -3.26 18.66 -5.47
N GLY A 351 -3.49 17.35 -5.38
CA GLY A 351 -4.43 16.63 -6.24
C GLY A 351 -5.23 15.62 -5.45
N ILE A 352 -6.35 15.16 -6.00
CA ILE A 352 -7.15 14.10 -5.39
C ILE A 352 -6.41 12.76 -5.46
N SER A 353 -6.46 11.98 -4.38
CA SER A 353 -5.75 10.70 -4.28
C SER A 353 -6.60 9.48 -4.64
N PHE A 354 -7.93 9.65 -4.73
CA PHE A 354 -8.91 8.56 -4.86
C PHE A 354 -8.70 7.44 -3.84
N ALA A 355 -8.32 7.82 -2.61
CA ALA A 355 -7.97 6.86 -1.56
C ALA A 355 -9.21 6.09 -1.12
N MET A 356 -9.13 4.77 -1.12
CA MET A 356 -10.22 3.88 -0.77
C MET A 356 -10.15 3.45 0.69
N THR A 357 -11.34 3.36 1.29
CA THR A 357 -11.53 2.69 2.58
C THR A 357 -11.50 1.18 2.40
N ARG A 358 -11.18 0.45 3.48
CA ARG A 358 -11.12 -1.02 3.45
C ARG A 358 -12.48 -1.68 3.17
N GLN A 359 -13.59 -0.97 3.42
CA GLN A 359 -14.94 -1.51 3.34
C GLN A 359 -15.89 -0.57 2.58
N LEU A 360 -16.39 -1.07 1.45
CA LEU A 360 -17.39 -0.39 0.61
C LEU A 360 -18.82 -0.92 0.81
N ARG A 361 -19.00 -2.10 1.41
CA ARG A 361 -20.34 -2.70 1.58
C ARG A 361 -21.02 -2.21 2.85
N VAL A 362 -22.28 -1.82 2.70
CA VAL A 362 -23.17 -1.47 3.81
C VAL A 362 -23.86 -2.73 4.36
N PRO A 363 -23.95 -2.93 5.69
CA PRO A 363 -24.55 -4.14 6.26
C PRO A 363 -26.07 -4.22 5.96
N GLY A 364 -26.48 -5.27 5.24
CA GLY A 364 -27.88 -5.66 5.04
C GLY A 364 -28.72 -4.71 4.17
N ALA A 365 -29.47 -5.27 3.22
CA ALA A 365 -30.35 -4.49 2.34
C ALA A 365 -31.32 -3.58 3.11
N ALA A 366 -31.89 -4.07 4.21
CA ALA A 366 -32.92 -3.37 4.99
C ALA A 366 -32.45 -2.11 5.74
N SER A 367 -31.13 -1.87 5.86
CA SER A 367 -30.55 -0.66 6.48
C SER A 367 -29.67 0.14 5.54
N ALA A 368 -29.48 -0.32 4.30
CA ALA A 368 -28.53 0.27 3.37
C ALA A 368 -28.82 1.76 3.11
N MET A 369 -30.05 2.08 2.70
CA MET A 369 -30.46 3.45 2.39
C MET A 369 -30.37 4.39 3.58
N GLN A 370 -30.72 3.93 4.78
CA GLN A 370 -30.61 4.75 5.99
C GLN A 370 -29.15 5.11 6.29
N LEU A 371 -28.25 4.12 6.27
CA LEU A 371 -26.83 4.34 6.56
C LEU A 371 -26.15 5.21 5.49
N LEU A 372 -26.56 5.04 4.22
CA LEU A 372 -26.11 5.90 3.13
C LEU A 372 -26.58 7.35 3.35
N ALA A 373 -27.86 7.57 3.67
CA ALA A 373 -28.40 8.90 3.96
C ALA A 373 -27.70 9.57 5.14
N GLU A 374 -27.50 8.87 6.26
CA GLU A 374 -26.79 9.37 7.44
C GLU A 374 -25.36 9.80 7.09
N ARG A 375 -24.64 8.98 6.31
CA ARG A 375 -23.30 9.33 5.85
C ARG A 375 -23.31 10.51 4.88
N THR A 376 -24.27 10.61 3.97
CA THR A 376 -24.41 11.75 3.07
C THR A 376 -24.70 13.05 3.85
N ASP A 377 -25.50 13.01 4.92
CA ASP A 377 -25.70 14.17 5.82
C ASP A 377 -24.40 14.61 6.49
N GLU A 378 -23.56 13.67 6.93
CA GLU A 378 -22.25 13.98 7.50
C GLU A 378 -21.33 14.67 6.48
N LEU A 379 -21.35 14.19 5.23
CA LEU A 379 -20.57 14.80 4.15
C LEU A 379 -21.10 16.19 3.80
N ALA A 380 -22.42 16.41 3.79
CA ALA A 380 -22.99 17.73 3.59
C ALA A 380 -22.49 18.73 4.65
N ARG A 381 -22.45 18.33 5.93
CA ARG A 381 -21.84 19.15 7.00
C ARG A 381 -20.35 19.35 6.80
N GLY A 382 -19.63 18.34 6.30
CA GLY A 382 -18.22 18.47 5.93
C GLY A 382 -17.98 19.53 4.85
N ALA A 383 -18.83 19.55 3.81
CA ALA A 383 -18.78 20.57 2.76
C ALA A 383 -19.08 21.98 3.30
N GLU A 384 -20.06 22.13 4.18
CA GLU A 384 -20.34 23.41 4.87
C GLU A 384 -19.11 23.95 5.60
N LEU A 385 -18.34 23.07 6.24
CA LEU A 385 -17.10 23.44 6.92
C LEU A 385 -15.96 23.81 5.96
N LEU A 386 -16.06 23.59 4.66
CA LEU A 386 -15.04 23.94 3.66
C LEU A 386 -15.35 25.22 2.89
N LYS A 387 -16.45 25.89 3.20
CA LYS A 387 -16.82 27.19 2.59
C LYS A 387 -15.78 28.28 2.85
N ASP A 388 -15.02 28.17 3.94
CA ASP A 388 -13.89 29.05 4.25
C ASP A 388 -12.72 28.88 3.27
N VAL A 389 -12.57 27.69 2.68
CA VAL A 389 -11.56 27.38 1.67
C VAL A 389 -12.02 27.81 0.27
N SER A 390 -13.27 27.49 -0.10
CA SER A 390 -13.85 27.89 -1.39
C SER A 390 -15.37 28.00 -1.34
N PRO A 391 -15.99 29.03 -1.95
CA PRO A 391 -17.44 29.16 -2.02
C PRO A 391 -18.12 28.03 -2.82
N ARG A 392 -17.37 27.30 -3.67
CA ARG A 392 -17.90 26.16 -4.44
C ARG A 392 -18.51 25.07 -3.54
N PHE A 393 -18.03 24.93 -2.30
CA PHE A 393 -18.57 23.95 -1.36
C PHE A 393 -20.00 24.25 -0.88
N GLU A 394 -20.52 25.46 -1.11
CA GLU A 394 -21.92 25.78 -0.81
C GLU A 394 -22.91 25.00 -1.68
N ALA A 395 -22.67 24.97 -2.99
CA ALA A 395 -23.49 24.19 -3.91
C ALA A 395 -23.35 22.69 -3.63
N ILE A 396 -22.13 22.21 -3.36
CA ILE A 396 -21.86 20.80 -3.01
C ILE A 396 -22.62 20.41 -1.74
N ALA A 397 -22.57 21.22 -0.69
CA ALA A 397 -23.30 20.97 0.55
C ALA A 397 -24.80 20.88 0.32
N SER A 398 -25.38 21.84 -0.41
CA SER A 398 -26.81 21.86 -0.73
C SER A 398 -27.24 20.61 -1.52
N ASN A 399 -26.46 20.22 -2.52
CA ASN A 399 -26.71 19.02 -3.31
C ASN A 399 -26.67 17.75 -2.45
N LEU A 400 -25.67 17.62 -1.56
CA LEU A 400 -25.57 16.48 -0.64
C LEU A 400 -26.72 16.42 0.36
N VAL A 401 -27.25 17.55 0.84
CA VAL A 401 -28.48 17.55 1.66
C VAL A 401 -29.64 16.97 0.87
N GLY A 402 -29.84 17.42 -0.38
CA GLY A 402 -30.89 16.88 -1.25
C GLY A 402 -30.71 15.38 -1.53
N SER A 403 -29.47 14.93 -1.74
CA SER A 403 -29.13 13.51 -1.89
C SER A 403 -29.47 12.70 -0.64
N ALA A 404 -29.15 13.20 0.56
CA ALA A 404 -29.47 12.53 1.81
C ALA A 404 -30.98 12.40 2.01
N ASP A 405 -31.75 13.44 1.66
CA ASP A 405 -33.21 13.41 1.72
C ASP A 405 -33.82 12.37 0.79
N ARG A 406 -33.33 12.28 -0.45
CA ARG A 406 -33.79 11.27 -1.44
C ARG A 406 -33.46 9.85 -1.02
N LEU A 407 -32.25 9.60 -0.51
CA LEU A 407 -31.88 8.29 0.05
C LEU A 407 -32.74 7.93 1.25
N ARG A 408 -33.02 8.89 2.14
CA ARG A 408 -33.85 8.67 3.32
C ARG A 408 -35.30 8.35 2.95
N ALA A 409 -35.82 8.93 1.87
CA ALA A 409 -37.16 8.62 1.37
C ALA A 409 -37.29 7.16 0.88
N GLN A 410 -36.18 6.51 0.51
CA GLN A 410 -36.15 5.09 0.17
C GLN A 410 -35.95 4.17 1.38
N ALA A 411 -35.55 4.70 2.54
CA ALA A 411 -35.37 3.90 3.73
C ALA A 411 -36.73 3.49 4.33
N PRO A 412 -36.92 2.22 4.75
CA PRO A 412 -38.16 1.79 5.37
C PRO A 412 -38.47 2.65 6.61
N GLU A 413 -39.75 3.03 6.80
CA GLU A 413 -40.19 3.74 8.01
C GLU A 413 -39.89 2.88 9.24
N ARG A 414 -38.79 3.20 9.92
CA ARG A 414 -38.53 2.70 11.27
C ARG A 414 -38.91 3.82 12.23
N PRO A 415 -39.74 3.55 13.26
CA PRO A 415 -40.00 4.54 14.30
C PRO A 415 -38.65 4.94 14.87
N ARG A 416 -38.25 6.19 14.60
CA ARG A 416 -37.11 6.81 15.26
C ARG A 416 -37.46 6.82 16.74
N ARG A 417 -36.95 5.85 17.50
CA ARG A 417 -36.61 6.14 18.88
C ARG A 417 -35.50 7.17 18.78
N ARG A 418 -35.90 8.44 18.70
CA ARG A 418 -35.03 9.49 19.18
C ARG A 418 -34.61 9.04 20.57
N LEU A 419 -33.31 8.93 20.79
CA LEU A 419 -32.79 9.07 22.13
C LEU A 419 -33.09 10.53 22.54
N ASP A 420 -34.36 10.80 22.87
CA ASP A 420 -34.81 12.09 23.42
C ASP A 420 -34.30 12.28 24.86
N VAL A 421 -33.54 11.31 25.36
CA VAL A 421 -32.77 11.41 26.59
C VAL A 421 -31.45 10.73 26.30
N LEU A 422 -30.38 11.52 26.11
CA LEU A 422 -29.07 11.04 26.56
C LEU A 422 -29.28 10.70 28.03
N PRO A 423 -29.01 9.45 28.49
CA PRO A 423 -28.99 9.22 29.93
C PRO A 423 -28.11 10.30 30.54
N GLU A 424 -28.60 10.96 31.60
CA GLU A 424 -27.80 11.94 32.34
C GLU A 424 -26.41 11.37 32.48
N ALA A 425 -25.40 12.16 32.08
CA ALA A 425 -24.02 11.78 32.26
C ALA A 425 -23.92 11.22 33.69
N PRO A 426 -23.52 9.95 33.88
CA PRO A 426 -23.49 9.36 35.20
C PRO A 426 -22.74 10.35 36.07
N ALA A 427 -23.42 10.82 37.13
CA ALA A 427 -22.93 11.89 38.00
C ALA A 427 -21.43 11.67 38.15
N ALA A 428 -20.65 12.66 37.66
CA ALA A 428 -19.22 12.49 37.40
C ALA A 428 -18.66 11.58 38.49
N VAL A 429 -18.40 10.32 38.11
CA VAL A 429 -17.73 9.42 39.03
C VAL A 429 -16.40 10.11 39.17
N GLN A 430 -16.25 10.86 40.27
CA GLN A 430 -14.95 11.31 40.71
C GLN A 430 -14.12 10.05 40.59
N PRO A 431 -13.09 10.02 39.73
CA PRO A 431 -12.24 8.85 39.67
C PRO A 431 -11.89 8.59 41.12
N ALA A 432 -12.39 7.46 41.64
CA ALA A 432 -12.13 7.08 43.03
C ALA A 432 -10.64 7.27 43.14
N ALA A 433 -10.23 8.23 43.99
CA ALA A 433 -8.87 8.74 43.98
C ALA A 433 -8.00 7.50 43.91
N VAL A 434 -7.40 7.26 42.73
CA VAL A 434 -6.41 6.24 42.60
C VAL A 434 -5.29 6.90 43.37
N GLN A 435 -5.29 6.67 44.68
CA GLN A 435 -4.08 6.75 45.43
C GLN A 435 -3.09 6.01 44.54
N PRO A 436 -1.98 6.65 44.16
CA PRO A 436 -0.91 5.91 43.54
C PRO A 436 -0.56 4.86 44.58
N THR A 437 -1.11 3.67 44.43
CA THR A 437 -0.39 2.48 44.82
C THR A 437 0.78 2.58 43.90
N ALA A 438 1.86 3.15 44.44
CA ALA A 438 3.17 2.94 43.90
C ALA A 438 3.18 1.45 43.59
N ALA A 439 3.12 1.11 42.31
CA ALA A 439 3.70 -0.12 41.86
C ALA A 439 5.09 -0.01 42.45
N GLN A 440 5.29 -0.70 43.58
CA GLN A 440 6.60 -0.91 44.12
C GLN A 440 7.30 -1.50 42.91
N ALA A 441 8.18 -0.69 42.31
CA ALA A 441 9.19 -1.20 41.42
C ALA A 441 9.83 -2.29 42.25
N ALA A 442 9.46 -3.54 41.96
CA ALA A 442 10.14 -4.67 42.53
C ALA A 442 11.59 -4.39 42.19
N ALA A 443 12.39 -4.23 43.24
CA ALA A 443 13.82 -4.06 43.10
C ALA A 443 14.30 -5.11 42.09
N PRO A 444 15.22 -4.76 41.18
CA PRO A 444 15.79 -5.76 40.28
C PRO A 444 16.23 -6.92 41.15
N ALA A 445 15.66 -8.10 40.89
CA ALA A 445 16.06 -9.30 41.58
C ALA A 445 17.59 -9.37 41.47
N GLU A 446 18.26 -9.35 42.61
CA GLU A 446 19.69 -9.54 42.69
C GLU A 446 20.01 -10.82 41.91
N ALA A 447 20.88 -10.69 40.91
CA ALA A 447 21.35 -11.83 40.14
C ALA A 447 21.92 -12.86 41.11
N ALA A 448 21.21 -13.98 41.26
CA ALA A 448 21.71 -15.13 42.00
C ALA A 448 23.01 -15.59 41.33
N ALA A 449 24.07 -15.68 42.12
CA ALA A 449 25.45 -15.85 41.66
C ALA A 449 25.80 -17.28 41.19
N ASP A 450 24.83 -18.07 40.75
CA ASP A 450 25.08 -19.42 40.23
C ASP A 450 23.90 -19.91 39.37
N GLU A 451 23.72 -19.29 38.19
CA GLU A 451 22.75 -19.77 37.19
C GLU A 451 23.41 -20.76 36.21
N PRO A 452 22.71 -21.86 35.85
CA PRO A 452 23.25 -22.94 35.03
C PRO A 452 23.52 -22.51 33.58
N ALA A 453 24.14 -23.41 32.81
CA ALA A 453 24.28 -23.31 31.37
C ALA A 453 22.93 -23.01 30.68
N ALA A 454 22.97 -22.45 29.47
CA ALA A 454 21.79 -22.06 28.69
C ALA A 454 20.62 -23.05 28.86
N GLU A 455 19.44 -22.54 29.20
CA GLU A 455 18.23 -23.34 29.38
C GLU A 455 17.86 -23.98 28.05
N VAL A 456 17.81 -25.31 28.00
CA VAL A 456 17.45 -26.07 26.79
C VAL A 456 16.09 -26.70 27.01
N VAL A 457 15.15 -26.40 26.11
CA VAL A 457 13.77 -26.89 26.18
C VAL A 457 13.46 -27.70 24.92
N GLU A 458 13.15 -28.97 25.14
CA GLU A 458 12.89 -29.94 24.09
C GLU A 458 11.44 -29.84 23.59
N GLY A 459 11.26 -29.54 22.31
CA GLY A 459 10.01 -29.72 21.59
C GLY A 459 10.03 -30.96 20.69
N GLN A 460 8.89 -31.25 20.07
CA GLN A 460 8.72 -32.36 19.12
C GLN A 460 9.49 -32.11 17.82
N ALA A 461 9.34 -30.91 17.24
CA ALA A 461 9.90 -30.56 15.94
C ALA A 461 11.18 -29.72 16.01
N LEU A 462 11.46 -29.05 17.13
CA LEU A 462 12.69 -28.33 17.39
C LEU A 462 13.05 -28.30 18.88
N THR A 463 14.32 -28.10 19.19
CA THR A 463 14.83 -27.78 20.53
C THR A 463 15.09 -26.29 20.61
N LEU A 464 14.60 -25.61 21.65
CA LEU A 464 14.95 -24.21 21.94
C LEU A 464 16.07 -24.15 22.97
N SER A 465 16.99 -23.19 22.80
CA SER A 465 17.99 -22.84 23.82
C SER A 465 17.93 -21.35 24.15
N PHE A 466 17.90 -21.03 25.44
CA PHE A 466 17.86 -19.68 25.99
C PHE A 466 19.06 -19.39 26.90
N ASP A 467 19.85 -18.37 26.56
CA ASP A 467 20.97 -17.88 27.35
C ASP A 467 20.61 -16.57 28.07
N SER A 468 20.34 -16.66 29.38
CA SER A 468 19.94 -15.51 30.21
C SER A 468 21.02 -14.42 30.24
N LYS A 469 22.30 -14.78 30.22
CA LYS A 469 23.44 -13.84 30.30
C LYS A 469 23.56 -12.96 29.07
N ARG A 470 22.99 -13.38 27.93
CA ARG A 470 22.95 -12.63 26.66
C ARG A 470 21.62 -11.93 26.41
N CYS A 471 20.58 -12.19 27.20
CA CYS A 471 19.28 -11.59 26.97
C CYS A 471 19.30 -10.10 27.29
N ILE A 472 19.02 -9.24 26.29
CA ILE A 472 18.86 -7.80 26.50
C ILE A 472 17.40 -7.37 26.73
N HIS A 473 16.51 -8.33 26.98
CA HIS A 473 15.07 -8.10 27.16
C HIS A 473 14.44 -7.26 26.03
N ALA A 474 14.82 -7.55 24.77
CA ALA A 474 14.25 -6.87 23.59
C ALA A 474 12.78 -7.27 23.29
N ARG A 475 12.25 -8.28 24.00
CA ARG A 475 10.84 -8.73 23.98
C ARG A 475 10.30 -9.26 22.65
N PHE A 476 11.12 -9.43 21.61
CA PHE A 476 10.69 -10.02 20.33
C PHE A 476 10.11 -11.42 20.47
N CYS A 477 10.63 -12.24 21.40
CA CYS A 477 10.12 -13.58 21.67
C CYS A 477 8.72 -13.55 22.31
N VAL A 478 8.57 -12.87 23.45
CA VAL A 478 7.31 -12.83 24.22
C VAL A 478 6.20 -12.08 23.49
N LEU A 479 6.52 -11.13 22.61
CA LEU A 479 5.55 -10.44 21.77
C LEU A 479 5.24 -11.20 20.47
N GLY A 480 6.22 -11.93 19.93
CA GLY A 480 6.07 -12.68 18.68
C GLY A 480 5.39 -14.03 18.86
N ALA A 481 5.68 -14.73 19.96
CA ALA A 481 5.11 -16.04 20.30
C ALA A 481 4.65 -16.08 21.78
N PRO A 482 3.58 -15.34 22.14
CA PRO A 482 3.13 -15.22 23.53
C PRO A 482 2.57 -16.52 24.13
N ARG A 483 2.30 -17.55 23.31
CA ARG A 483 1.92 -18.90 23.77
C ARG A 483 3.12 -19.82 23.98
N VAL A 484 4.26 -19.48 23.39
CA VAL A 484 5.52 -20.22 23.54
C VAL A 484 6.34 -19.63 24.68
N PHE A 485 6.48 -18.30 24.76
CA PHE A 485 7.28 -17.63 25.79
C PHE A 485 6.37 -16.89 26.78
N LEU A 486 6.08 -17.51 27.92
CA LEU A 486 5.24 -16.97 28.99
C LEU A 486 6.04 -16.06 29.92
N ALA A 487 6.09 -14.77 29.63
CA ALA A 487 6.76 -13.81 30.52
C ALA A 487 6.05 -13.72 31.88
N ASN A 488 6.83 -13.58 32.96
CA ASN A 488 6.34 -13.31 34.32
C ASN A 488 5.39 -14.38 34.90
N THR A 489 5.50 -15.63 34.45
CA THR A 489 4.71 -16.75 34.99
C THR A 489 5.60 -17.60 35.93
N PRO A 490 5.10 -18.03 37.10
CA PRO A 490 5.83 -18.98 37.94
C PRO A 490 5.93 -20.35 37.26
N GLY A 491 7.12 -20.95 37.23
CA GLY A 491 7.35 -22.28 36.67
C GLY A 491 7.89 -22.27 35.24
N GLU A 492 7.57 -23.31 34.46
CA GLU A 492 7.99 -23.42 33.07
C GLU A 492 7.42 -22.28 32.24
N TRP A 493 8.27 -21.69 31.39
CA TRP A 493 7.93 -20.47 30.66
C TRP A 493 8.19 -20.58 29.15
N ILE A 494 8.80 -21.66 28.68
CA ILE A 494 9.05 -21.94 27.25
C ILE A 494 8.29 -23.21 26.84
N TYR A 495 7.43 -23.12 25.83
CA TYR A 495 6.61 -24.23 25.33
C TYR A 495 6.73 -24.35 23.80
N PRO A 496 7.78 -25.01 23.28
CA PRO A 496 8.09 -24.98 21.84
C PRO A 496 6.97 -25.53 20.94
N ASP A 497 6.18 -26.49 21.43
CA ASP A 497 5.12 -27.15 20.67
C ASP A 497 3.82 -26.34 20.54
N GLN A 498 3.74 -25.14 21.16
CA GLN A 498 2.56 -24.25 21.09
C GLN A 498 2.52 -23.43 19.78
N MET A 499 3.43 -23.69 18.85
CA MET A 499 3.55 -23.01 17.56
C MET A 499 4.23 -23.93 16.54
N PRO A 500 3.87 -23.84 15.24
CA PRO A 500 4.60 -24.54 14.19
C PRO A 500 6.09 -24.20 14.20
N ALA A 501 6.95 -25.23 14.00
CA ALA A 501 8.40 -25.11 14.14
C ALA A 501 9.02 -24.01 13.25
N GLU A 502 8.47 -23.80 12.04
CA GLU A 502 9.00 -22.79 11.13
C GLU A 502 8.68 -21.36 11.58
N GLU A 503 7.47 -21.12 12.06
CA GLU A 503 7.08 -19.82 12.63
C GLU A 503 7.90 -19.51 13.89
N LEU A 504 8.08 -20.52 14.75
CA LEU A 504 8.88 -20.38 15.96
C LEU A 504 10.36 -20.12 15.66
N ALA A 505 10.93 -20.81 14.66
CA ALA A 505 12.29 -20.56 14.18
C ALA A 505 12.43 -19.13 13.64
N ALA A 506 11.46 -18.63 12.87
CA ALA A 506 11.46 -17.25 12.40
C ALA A 506 11.43 -16.22 13.55
N ILE A 507 10.68 -16.48 14.61
CA ILE A 507 10.63 -15.63 15.81
C ILE A 507 11.94 -15.69 16.60
N ALA A 508 12.53 -16.88 16.76
CA ALA A 508 13.83 -17.06 17.38
C ALA A 508 14.92 -16.25 16.63
N ARG A 509 14.90 -16.24 15.28
CA ARG A 509 15.79 -15.44 14.42
C ARG A 509 15.65 -13.92 14.60
N ARG A 510 14.59 -13.43 15.24
CA ARG A 510 14.40 -12.01 15.58
C ARG A 510 15.04 -11.59 16.90
N CYS A 511 15.56 -12.52 17.70
CA CYS A 511 16.30 -12.20 18.92
C CYS A 511 17.63 -11.48 18.59
N PRO A 512 17.78 -10.16 18.85
CA PRO A 512 18.94 -9.42 18.38
C PRO A 512 20.25 -9.85 19.04
N SER A 513 20.21 -10.38 20.27
CA SER A 513 21.38 -10.82 21.00
C SER A 513 21.78 -12.27 20.72
N GLY A 514 20.97 -13.01 19.96
CA GLY A 514 21.15 -14.45 19.80
C GLY A 514 20.96 -15.24 21.10
N ALA A 515 20.31 -14.64 22.12
CA ALA A 515 20.02 -15.33 23.37
C ALA A 515 19.04 -16.49 23.19
N ILE A 516 18.18 -16.44 22.16
CA ILE A 516 17.32 -17.54 21.76
C ILE A 516 17.87 -18.13 20.46
N THR A 517 18.14 -19.43 20.51
CA THR A 517 18.59 -20.25 19.38
C THR A 517 17.75 -21.51 19.31
N TYR A 518 17.82 -22.23 18.19
CA TYR A 518 17.07 -23.47 18.01
C TYR A 518 17.85 -24.49 17.20
N THR A 519 17.50 -25.75 17.38
CA THR A 519 17.96 -26.88 16.55
C THR A 519 16.74 -27.64 16.04
N ARG A 520 16.66 -27.88 14.73
CA ARG A 520 15.53 -28.56 14.08
C ARG A 520 15.68 -30.07 14.20
N LYS A 521 14.56 -30.75 14.48
CA LYS A 521 14.46 -32.22 14.53
C LYS A 521 13.64 -32.80 13.37
N ASP A 522 12.90 -31.95 12.69
CA ASP A 522 11.95 -32.29 11.63
C ASP A 522 12.53 -32.20 10.22
N GLY A 523 13.87 -32.09 10.10
CA GLY A 523 14.57 -31.92 8.82
C GLY A 523 14.58 -30.49 8.29
N GLY A 524 14.01 -29.52 9.02
CA GLY A 524 14.17 -28.10 8.72
C GLY A 524 15.61 -27.60 8.93
N PHE A 525 15.90 -26.39 8.45
CA PHE A 525 17.22 -25.80 8.59
C PHE A 525 17.43 -25.15 9.96
N ASP A 526 18.58 -25.43 10.57
CA ASP A 526 19.09 -24.66 11.71
C ASP A 526 19.39 -23.21 11.30
N GLU A 527 19.71 -22.38 12.29
CA GLU A 527 20.19 -21.03 12.01
C GLU A 527 21.46 -21.09 11.15
N GLN A 528 21.51 -20.28 10.09
CA GLN A 528 22.62 -20.23 9.14
C GLN A 528 23.30 -18.86 9.18
N ALA A 529 24.52 -18.81 8.65
CA ALA A 529 25.21 -17.55 8.41
C ALA A 529 24.41 -16.67 7.44
N PRO A 530 24.34 -15.35 7.65
CA PRO A 530 23.65 -14.45 6.73
C PRO A 530 24.45 -14.27 5.43
N GLU A 531 23.76 -13.95 4.34
CA GLU A 531 24.38 -13.57 3.06
C GLU A 531 25.07 -12.20 3.11
N VAL A 532 24.79 -11.41 4.16
CA VAL A 532 25.44 -10.11 4.39
C VAL A 532 25.72 -9.97 5.88
N ASN A 533 26.99 -9.76 6.23
CA ASN A 533 27.38 -9.41 7.58
C ASN A 533 27.00 -7.96 7.86
N THR A 534 26.13 -7.75 8.85
CA THR A 534 25.64 -6.42 9.24
C THR A 534 25.90 -6.12 10.71
N LEU A 535 26.09 -4.84 11.01
CA LEU A 535 26.09 -4.30 12.36
C LEU A 535 25.17 -3.08 12.43
N HIS A 536 24.07 -3.22 13.15
CA HIS A 536 23.12 -2.14 13.40
C HIS A 536 23.45 -1.38 14.68
N ILE A 537 23.56 -0.07 14.58
CA ILE A 537 23.82 0.81 15.72
C ILE A 537 22.48 1.20 16.35
N ARG A 538 22.19 0.69 17.55
CA ARG A 538 20.95 1.02 18.25
C ARG A 538 21.08 2.36 18.98
N GLU A 539 20.12 3.26 18.80
CA GLU A 539 19.99 4.50 19.57
C GLU A 539 20.11 4.21 21.08
N ASN A 540 21.02 4.92 21.77
CA ASN A 540 21.32 4.75 23.20
C ASN A 540 21.65 3.31 23.64
N GLY A 541 21.91 2.41 22.70
CA GLY A 541 21.99 0.98 22.94
C GLY A 541 23.26 0.32 22.39
N PRO A 542 23.28 -1.01 22.30
CA PRO A 542 24.44 -1.78 21.84
C PRO A 542 24.61 -1.75 20.31
N TYR A 543 25.71 -2.33 19.84
CA TYR A 543 25.85 -2.77 18.45
C TYR A 543 25.16 -4.13 18.30
N ALA A 544 24.19 -4.25 17.39
CA ALA A 544 23.54 -5.53 17.07
C ALA A 544 24.17 -6.10 15.80
N VAL A 545 24.88 -7.22 15.92
CA VAL A 545 25.64 -7.85 14.83
C VAL A 545 24.90 -9.07 14.34
N VAL A 546 24.81 -9.24 13.01
CA VAL A 546 24.34 -10.44 12.33
C VAL A 546 25.40 -10.84 11.31
N ALA A 547 26.12 -11.93 11.55
CA ALA A 547 27.28 -12.36 10.74
C ALA A 547 27.67 -13.81 11.06
N ASP A 548 28.52 -14.46 10.26
CA ASP A 548 29.28 -15.64 10.74
C ASP A 548 30.30 -15.19 11.81
N LEU A 549 29.82 -15.03 13.04
CA LEU A 549 30.47 -14.25 14.08
C LEU A 549 31.35 -15.12 14.97
N HIS A 550 32.63 -14.77 15.01
CA HIS A 550 33.63 -15.38 15.87
C HIS A 550 34.16 -14.34 16.87
N VAL A 551 33.65 -14.38 18.10
CA VAL A 551 34.19 -13.57 19.21
C VAL A 551 35.32 -14.34 19.90
N SER A 552 36.47 -13.71 20.13
CA SER A 552 37.63 -14.37 20.73
C SER A 552 37.27 -15.08 22.05
N GLY A 553 37.58 -16.38 22.14
CA GLY A 553 37.33 -17.20 23.34
C GLY A 553 35.87 -17.61 23.53
N GLN A 554 35.04 -17.56 22.49
CA GLN A 554 33.61 -17.89 22.52
C GLN A 554 33.26 -18.79 21.34
N ASP A 555 32.17 -19.56 21.48
CA ASP A 555 31.67 -20.40 20.39
C ASP A 555 31.15 -19.54 19.22
N PRO A 556 31.34 -19.99 17.96
CA PRO A 556 30.79 -19.32 16.78
C PRO A 556 29.27 -19.20 16.86
N ARG A 557 28.74 -18.05 16.43
CA ARG A 557 27.30 -17.74 16.45
C ARG A 557 26.94 -16.84 15.28
N PHE A 558 25.64 -16.67 15.04
CA PHE A 558 25.19 -15.82 13.93
C PHE A 558 24.73 -14.42 14.34
N ARG A 559 24.43 -14.22 15.63
CA ARG A 559 23.90 -12.95 16.16
C ARG A 559 24.45 -12.65 17.55
N ALA A 560 24.73 -11.37 17.81
CA ALA A 560 25.11 -10.89 19.14
C ALA A 560 24.86 -9.39 19.31
N THR A 561 24.61 -8.97 20.56
CA THR A 561 24.63 -7.55 20.93
C THR A 561 25.88 -7.23 21.72
N LEU A 562 26.72 -6.33 21.20
CA LEU A 562 28.00 -5.94 21.78
C LEU A 562 27.88 -4.60 22.52
N CYS A 563 28.51 -4.52 23.69
CA CYS A 563 28.47 -3.34 24.54
C CYS A 563 29.07 -2.11 23.85
N ARG A 564 28.34 -0.99 23.89
CA ARG A 564 28.76 0.30 23.35
C ARG A 564 29.02 1.36 24.43
N CYS A 565 28.48 1.15 25.64
CA CYS A 565 28.47 2.11 26.74
C CYS A 565 29.58 1.94 27.77
N GLY A 566 30.23 0.77 27.82
CA GLY A 566 31.26 0.45 28.81
C GLY A 566 30.73 0.00 30.19
N ALA A 567 29.42 0.07 30.43
CA ALA A 567 28.82 -0.26 31.72
C ALA A 567 28.44 -1.74 31.90
N SER A 568 28.47 -2.55 30.84
CA SER A 568 28.01 -3.95 30.91
C SER A 568 28.84 -4.79 31.88
N LYS A 569 28.20 -5.71 32.61
CA LYS A 569 28.87 -6.71 33.46
C LYS A 569 29.31 -7.95 32.68
N HIS A 570 28.77 -8.16 31.48
CA HIS A 570 29.06 -9.32 30.62
C HIS A 570 29.83 -8.94 29.34
N LYS A 571 30.79 -8.01 29.45
CA LYS A 571 31.57 -7.55 28.30
C LYS A 571 32.27 -8.75 27.63
N PRO A 572 32.37 -8.80 26.28
CA PRO A 572 32.03 -7.74 25.33
C PRO A 572 30.54 -7.61 25.01
N TYR A 573 29.68 -8.47 25.54
CA TYR A 573 28.25 -8.44 25.28
C TYR A 573 27.55 -7.32 26.04
N CYS A 574 26.36 -6.96 25.57
CA CYS A 574 25.47 -6.05 26.26
C CYS A 574 24.50 -6.86 27.15
N ASP A 575 24.34 -6.42 28.38
CA ASP A 575 23.43 -6.97 29.40
C ASP A 575 22.29 -5.98 29.76
N GLY A 576 22.17 -4.88 29.01
CA GLY A 576 21.19 -3.83 29.27
C GLY A 576 21.62 -2.75 30.27
N SER A 577 22.82 -2.85 30.88
CA SER A 577 23.35 -1.87 31.86
C SER A 577 23.43 -0.43 31.33
N HIS A 578 23.35 -0.23 30.01
CA HIS A 578 23.32 1.10 29.38
C HIS A 578 22.10 1.94 29.80
N ASN A 579 20.97 1.31 30.14
CA ASN A 579 19.77 2.01 30.61
C ASN A 579 20.01 2.68 31.98
N ALA A 580 20.49 1.90 32.95
CA ALA A 580 20.82 2.40 34.28
C ALA A 580 22.01 3.37 34.26
N ALA A 581 22.96 3.18 33.34
CA ALA A 581 24.09 4.07 33.15
C ALA A 581 23.74 5.40 32.43
N GLY A 582 22.49 5.57 31.96
CA GLY A 582 22.06 6.77 31.24
C GLY A 582 22.86 7.00 29.95
N PHE A 583 23.25 5.93 29.26
CA PHE A 583 24.10 6.03 28.08
C PHE A 583 23.36 6.74 26.93
N ALA A 584 23.85 7.93 26.57
CA ALA A 584 23.33 8.72 25.46
C ALA A 584 24.29 8.67 24.27
N ALA A 585 23.86 8.06 23.16
CA ALA A 585 24.60 8.07 21.90
C ALA A 585 23.69 7.75 20.71
N SER A 586 23.79 8.58 19.68
CA SER A 586 23.03 8.41 18.46
C SER A 586 23.24 7.03 17.81
N GLY A 587 22.14 6.45 17.32
CA GLY A 587 22.10 5.34 16.37
C GLY A 587 22.20 5.78 14.92
N GLU A 588 22.30 7.09 14.67
CA GLU A 588 22.32 7.74 13.36
C GLU A 588 23.64 8.54 13.15
N PRO A 589 24.82 7.89 13.17
CA PRO A 589 26.06 8.59 12.87
C PRO A 589 26.11 9.02 11.39
N ALA A 590 26.97 10.00 11.10
CA ALA A 590 27.23 10.47 9.74
C ALA A 590 27.74 9.32 8.84
N THR A 591 27.33 9.33 7.57
CA THR A 591 27.78 8.37 6.57
C THR A 591 29.28 8.57 6.28
N GLY A 592 30.05 7.49 6.31
CA GLY A 592 31.45 7.42 5.92
C GLY A 592 31.62 6.78 4.54
N ASP A 593 32.69 6.00 4.38
CA ASP A 593 32.95 5.26 3.13
C ASP A 593 31.94 4.10 2.96
N THR A 594 31.20 4.15 1.86
CA THR A 594 30.18 3.16 1.49
C THR A 594 30.53 2.40 0.22
N THR A 595 31.80 2.44 -0.21
CA THR A 595 32.29 1.69 -1.36
C THR A 595 31.99 0.20 -1.18
N SER A 596 31.46 -0.44 -2.23
CA SER A 596 31.08 -1.85 -2.20
C SER A 596 32.28 -2.75 -1.90
N LEU A 597 32.09 -3.74 -1.02
CA LEU A 597 33.07 -4.78 -0.75
C LEU A 597 33.02 -5.85 -1.85
N ALA A 598 34.15 -6.52 -2.12
CA ALA A 598 34.23 -7.62 -3.07
C ALA A 598 33.40 -8.85 -2.64
N ALA A 599 33.23 -9.05 -1.33
CA ALA A 599 32.33 -10.01 -0.72
C ALA A 599 31.64 -9.34 0.47
N ARG A 600 30.41 -9.74 0.77
CA ARG A 600 29.55 -9.11 1.80
C ARG A 600 29.28 -10.04 2.99
N ASP A 601 29.62 -11.31 2.83
CA ASP A 601 29.47 -12.44 3.73
C ASP A 601 30.83 -12.93 4.25
N GLY A 602 30.82 -14.11 4.87
CA GLY A 602 32.00 -14.80 5.39
C GLY A 602 32.29 -14.50 6.86
N ARG A 603 33.38 -15.07 7.37
CA ARG A 603 33.75 -14.96 8.79
C ARG A 603 33.98 -13.52 9.23
N LEU A 604 33.31 -13.11 10.30
CA LEU A 604 33.53 -11.85 11.01
C LEU A 604 34.14 -12.12 12.39
N THR A 605 35.41 -11.72 12.57
CA THR A 605 36.12 -11.85 13.84
C THR A 605 36.00 -10.57 14.67
N VAL A 606 35.61 -10.72 15.94
CA VAL A 606 35.56 -9.63 16.91
C VAL A 606 36.46 -9.96 18.09
N GLU A 607 37.52 -9.18 18.25
CA GLU A 607 38.49 -9.29 19.33
C GLU A 607 38.33 -8.09 20.30
N PRO A 608 37.84 -8.32 21.52
CA PRO A 608 37.80 -7.29 22.55
C PRO A 608 39.23 -6.97 23.02
N LEU A 609 39.73 -5.79 22.70
CA LEU A 609 41.06 -5.37 23.18
C LEU A 609 41.00 -5.03 24.67
N HIS A 610 42.03 -5.42 25.42
CA HIS A 610 42.18 -5.13 26.84
C HIS A 610 42.03 -3.62 27.10
N ASP A 611 41.12 -3.26 28.01
CA ASP A 611 40.77 -1.86 28.34
C ASP A 611 40.49 -0.97 27.12
N GLY A 612 40.04 -1.58 26.02
CA GLY A 612 40.06 -0.97 24.71
C GLY A 612 38.81 -1.23 23.85
N PRO A 613 38.86 -0.80 22.58
CA PRO A 613 37.77 -0.98 21.62
C PRO A 613 37.60 -2.45 21.21
N LEU A 614 36.52 -2.73 20.48
CA LEU A 614 36.34 -4.00 19.78
C LEU A 614 37.08 -3.92 18.44
N SER A 615 38.09 -4.76 18.25
CA SER A 615 38.80 -4.92 16.98
C SER A 615 38.00 -5.87 16.11
N VAL A 616 37.48 -5.37 14.98
CA VAL A 616 36.64 -6.14 14.06
C VAL A 616 37.41 -6.37 12.77
N SER A 617 37.41 -7.61 12.27
CA SER A 617 38.05 -8.02 11.02
C SER A 617 37.15 -8.97 10.24
N GLY A 618 37.00 -8.73 8.93
CA GLY A 618 36.04 -9.44 8.06
C GLY A 618 35.11 -8.45 7.35
N ASN A 619 34.41 -8.91 6.33
CA ASN A 619 33.47 -8.07 5.57
C ASN A 619 32.33 -7.63 6.49
N LEU A 620 32.05 -6.33 6.58
CA LEU A 620 30.99 -5.81 7.44
C LEU A 620 30.35 -4.55 6.87
N GLU A 621 29.02 -4.55 6.84
CA GLU A 621 28.22 -3.34 6.62
C GLU A 621 27.71 -2.79 7.96
N ILE A 622 28.17 -1.60 8.32
CA ILE A 622 27.66 -0.87 9.48
C ILE A 622 26.43 -0.09 9.03
N CYS A 623 25.31 -0.33 9.68
CA CYS A 623 24.02 0.30 9.43
C CYS A 623 23.57 1.13 10.63
N ALA A 624 22.92 2.25 10.35
CA ALA A 624 22.25 3.05 11.36
C ALA A 624 20.99 2.33 11.90
N GLY A 625 20.39 2.89 12.94
CA GLY A 625 19.15 2.37 13.53
C GLY A 625 17.99 2.27 12.52
N THR A 626 17.93 3.20 11.56
CA THR A 626 16.96 3.24 10.45
C THR A 626 17.26 2.26 9.31
N GLY A 627 18.42 1.61 9.30
CA GLY A 627 18.86 0.71 8.22
C GLY A 627 19.74 1.38 7.14
N ARG A 628 19.93 2.71 7.18
CA ARG A 628 20.87 3.42 6.31
C ARG A 628 22.31 2.90 6.48
N THR A 629 23.01 2.62 5.38
CA THR A 629 24.43 2.24 5.43
C THR A 629 25.28 3.42 5.90
N VAL A 630 26.01 3.20 7.00
CA VAL A 630 26.95 4.16 7.59
C VAL A 630 28.34 3.94 7.02
N ALA A 631 28.81 2.70 6.95
CA ALA A 631 30.12 2.38 6.40
C ALA A 631 30.19 0.93 5.91
N ARG A 632 31.00 0.67 4.90
CA ARG A 632 31.40 -0.68 4.46
C ARG A 632 32.88 -0.87 4.70
N ILE A 633 33.25 -1.89 5.50
CA ILE A 633 34.61 -2.04 6.00
C ILE A 633 35.04 -3.51 6.04
N THR A 634 36.35 -3.74 5.97
CA THR A 634 36.97 -5.05 6.25
C THR A 634 37.69 -5.10 7.60
N ARG A 635 37.97 -3.93 8.18
CA ARG A 635 38.59 -3.76 9.51
C ARG A 635 38.11 -2.49 10.19
N ALA A 636 37.80 -2.54 11.48
CA ALA A 636 37.57 -1.34 12.29
C ALA A 636 37.86 -1.55 13.77
N LYS A 637 37.96 -0.44 14.50
CA LYS A 637 37.97 -0.40 15.96
C LYS A 637 36.69 0.29 16.44
N LEU A 638 35.74 -0.47 16.97
CA LEU A 638 34.47 0.07 17.46
C LEU A 638 34.59 0.54 18.91
N CYS A 639 34.05 1.72 19.20
CA CYS A 639 34.03 2.27 20.54
C CYS A 639 33.16 1.41 21.45
N ARG A 640 33.74 0.89 22.52
CA ARG A 640 33.06 0.13 23.57
C ARG A 640 32.90 0.90 24.88
N CYS A 641 33.68 1.96 25.10
CA CYS A 641 33.73 2.70 26.37
C CYS A 641 32.67 3.79 26.52
N GLY A 642 31.84 4.05 25.51
CA GLY A 642 30.87 5.14 25.50
C GLY A 642 31.45 6.56 25.41
N GLY A 643 32.77 6.75 25.50
CA GLY A 643 33.40 8.07 25.57
C GLY A 643 33.85 8.69 24.25
N SER A 644 33.91 7.95 23.13
CA SER A 644 34.48 8.49 21.88
C SER A 644 33.63 9.62 21.29
N ALA A 645 34.25 10.68 20.76
CA ALA A 645 33.56 11.69 19.96
C ALA A 645 33.27 11.20 18.53
N ASN A 646 34.03 10.21 18.03
CA ASN A 646 33.90 9.63 16.69
C ASN A 646 33.08 8.33 16.67
N LYS A 647 32.07 8.17 17.55
CA LYS A 647 31.22 6.97 17.56
C LYS A 647 30.59 6.76 16.18
N PRO A 648 30.49 5.52 15.68
CA PRO A 648 30.71 4.25 16.38
C PRO A 648 32.19 3.83 16.50
N PHE A 649 33.11 4.58 15.91
CA PHE A 649 34.54 4.25 15.91
C PHE A 649 35.24 4.73 17.17
N CYS A 650 36.39 4.14 17.47
CA CYS A 650 37.21 4.51 18.61
C CYS A 650 38.25 5.58 18.23
N ASP A 651 38.33 6.65 19.01
CA ASP A 651 39.31 7.75 18.89
C ASP A 651 40.40 7.73 19.99
N GLY A 652 40.48 6.65 20.77
CA GLY A 652 41.43 6.52 21.88
C GLY A 652 40.95 7.10 23.23
N THR A 653 39.73 7.66 23.31
CA THR A 653 39.20 8.24 24.55
C THR A 653 39.18 7.28 25.74
N HIS A 654 39.03 5.97 25.49
CA HIS A 654 39.09 4.93 26.53
C HIS A 654 40.33 5.04 27.45
N ARG A 655 41.50 5.42 26.92
CA ARG A 655 42.72 5.61 27.73
C ARG A 655 42.63 6.82 28.64
N ARG A 656 42.04 7.92 28.14
CA ARG A 656 41.91 9.19 28.86
C ARG A 656 40.91 9.09 30.01
N ILE A 657 39.81 8.36 29.80
CA ILE A 657 38.77 8.16 30.82
C ILE A 657 39.05 6.95 31.73
N GLY A 658 40.21 6.29 31.58
CA GLY A 658 40.58 5.12 32.38
C GLY A 658 39.60 3.96 32.26
N PHE A 659 39.02 3.75 31.07
CA PHE A 659 38.07 2.67 30.85
C PHE A 659 38.71 1.32 31.20
N ARG A 660 38.06 0.58 32.09
CA ARG A 660 38.45 -0.78 32.45
C ARG A 660 37.42 -1.78 31.94
N SER A 661 37.91 -2.86 31.36
CA SER A 661 37.10 -4.04 31.10
C SER A 661 37.86 -5.26 31.56
N GLU A 662 37.27 -5.99 32.51
CA GLU A 662 37.62 -7.39 32.71
C GLU A 662 37.39 -8.09 31.37
N SER A 663 38.49 -8.57 30.78
CA SER A 663 38.52 -9.30 29.51
C SER A 663 38.33 -10.78 29.75
#